data_AF-A0A1U8MAJ1-F1
#
_entry.id   AF-A0A1U8MAJ1-F1
#
_cell.length_a   1.000
_cell.length_b   1.000
_cell.length_c   1.000
_cell.angle_alpha   90.00
_cell.angle_beta   90.00
_cell.angle_gamma   90.00
#
_symmetry.space_group_name_H-M   'P 1'
#
loop_
_entity.id
_entity.type
_entity.pdbx_description
1 polymer ?
#
loop_
_entity_poly.entity_id
_entity_poly.type
_entity_poly.pdbx_seq_one_letter_code
_entity_poly.pdbx_strand_id
1 'polypeptide(L)'
;MAEAIAFDLAAELITKLSSFTLSQIGLWWNAKDDLDDLKSTVSTIKVVLLDAEERSVTSQLVKDWLEKLRDVLYDANDLLDDFSTEALRKDLLGGSKLTKEVRLFFSSSNQFAYGLKMGRKMKAIKARLISIGSEAKVFNLVESDRPMETSFMPKKRQQTHSFEREDEIIGRDDDKAALLKLMLEFESEENVYIIPIVGFGGLGKTALAQLVYNHERVKNHFELMMFACVLDDFDVKVIVANIIKSVTDLAPDQNLEMDQLQKQLRAKIDGKKYLLVLDDIWNEDPGKWYSLKKLLMGGAKGSRIIVTTRSLRVAEITNKCESHVLKLKGLSDNDAWSLFKRIAFEQGYVDSTSSAFVEVGKQILERCGGVPLAIRTIAGTLSLKKTVNEWHSFKENELAKISQIEGYILPTLKLSYDHLPSHLKHCFAYCRLYPKDHEIDVRTLVQFWIAQGFVKQLNPSQSLEEIRFGYFKDLVERSFFQELVEYGNGDMICKIHDLMHDLAESVAGMESSIIDSNKISSDVGEKCRHISINPSLIPLFKGKKLRTLLRSPNMGTQNLSQETWDFVIANCRCLRVLKLNGLDFENISPSIYKLKHLRYLDLSWNPHIKNFPKSICKIQNLKALKLDWCDRLQELPKKIERLVNLTHL
;
A
#
# COMPACT_ATOMS: atom_id res chain seq x y z
N MET A 1 -11.11 4.92 3.90
CA MET A 1 -10.22 4.68 5.06
C MET A 1 -8.82 4.99 4.58
N ALA A 2 -8.32 6.20 4.84
CA ALA A 2 -7.02 6.68 4.37
C ALA A 2 -6.16 7.12 5.56
N GLU A 3 -6.13 6.25 6.58
CA GLU A 3 -5.45 6.41 7.87
C GLU A 3 -3.93 6.35 7.66
N ALA A 4 -3.34 7.51 7.33
CA ALA A 4 -1.92 7.89 7.35
C ALA A 4 -1.59 9.04 6.37
N ILE A 5 -2.48 9.30 5.41
CA ILE A 5 -2.16 10.13 4.24
C ILE A 5 -2.02 11.61 4.63
N ALA A 6 -2.93 12.09 5.47
CA ALA A 6 -2.88 13.48 5.92
C ALA A 6 -1.63 13.75 6.76
N PHE A 7 -1.22 12.81 7.61
CA PHE A 7 -0.04 12.95 8.47
C PHE A 7 1.25 13.09 7.67
N ASP A 8 1.47 12.21 6.69
CA ASP A 8 2.66 12.29 5.84
C ASP A 8 2.69 13.55 4.98
N LEU A 9 1.55 13.96 4.42
CA LEU A 9 1.46 15.21 3.65
C LEU A 9 1.77 16.42 4.53
N ALA A 10 1.24 16.46 5.75
CA ALA A 10 1.55 17.52 6.72
C ALA A 10 3.05 17.52 7.07
N ALA A 11 3.66 16.35 7.29
CA ALA A 11 5.09 16.23 7.56
C ALA A 11 5.96 16.68 6.37
N GLU A 12 5.59 16.30 5.13
CA GLU A 12 6.26 16.74 3.90
C GLU A 12 6.19 18.26 3.77
N LEU A 13 5.01 18.85 4.00
CA LEU A 13 4.82 20.30 3.95
C LEU A 13 5.68 21.02 4.98
N ILE A 14 5.71 20.57 6.23
CA ILE A 14 6.55 21.17 7.27
C ILE A 14 8.03 21.11 6.87
N THR A 15 8.47 19.98 6.29
CA THR A 15 9.85 19.81 5.80
C THR A 15 10.15 20.79 4.67
N LYS A 16 9.26 20.89 3.67
CA LYS A 16 9.41 21.85 2.57
C LYS A 16 9.44 23.29 3.08
N LEU A 17 8.51 23.68 3.95
CA LEU A 17 8.44 25.01 4.57
C LEU A 17 9.67 25.36 5.40
N SER A 18 10.36 24.35 5.93
CA SER A 18 11.63 24.53 6.65
C SER A 18 12.86 24.60 5.74
N SER A 19 12.70 24.39 4.42
CA SER A 19 13.82 24.40 3.48
C SER A 19 14.39 25.81 3.28
N PHE A 20 15.72 25.86 3.16
CA PHE A 20 16.46 27.09 2.89
C PHE A 20 15.97 27.82 1.63
N THR A 21 15.59 27.05 0.60
CA THR A 21 15.10 27.57 -0.67
C THR A 21 13.82 28.38 -0.50
N LEU A 22 12.86 27.90 0.31
CA LEU A 22 11.63 28.65 0.57
C LEU A 22 11.85 29.87 1.48
N SER A 23 12.81 29.80 2.41
CA SER A 23 13.18 30.96 3.24
C SER A 23 13.71 32.14 2.40
N GLN A 24 14.57 31.86 1.41
CA GLN A 24 15.06 32.86 0.46
C GLN A 24 13.93 33.45 -0.42
N ILE A 25 12.98 32.61 -0.83
CA ILE A 25 11.83 33.03 -1.64
C ILE A 25 10.83 33.87 -0.84
N GLY A 26 10.58 33.52 0.42
CA GLY A 26 9.73 34.28 1.33
C GLY A 26 10.20 35.72 1.49
N LEU A 27 11.53 35.92 1.50
CA LEU A 27 12.14 37.26 1.49
C LEU A 27 11.92 38.01 0.16
N TRP A 28 11.95 37.32 -0.98
CA TRP A 28 11.80 37.95 -2.29
C TRP A 28 10.37 38.41 -2.62
N TRP A 29 9.36 37.76 -2.02
CA TRP A 29 7.95 38.08 -2.27
C TRP A 29 7.24 38.70 -1.07
N ASN A 30 7.99 39.10 -0.03
CA ASN A 30 7.44 39.59 1.24
C ASN A 30 6.35 38.65 1.81
N ALA A 31 6.60 37.35 1.69
CA ALA A 31 5.68 36.26 2.06
C ALA A 31 6.24 35.38 3.17
N LYS A 32 7.34 35.82 3.82
CA LYS A 32 8.01 35.07 4.88
C LYS A 32 7.07 34.81 6.06
N ASP A 33 6.40 35.84 6.55
CA ASP A 33 5.44 35.72 7.66
C ASP A 33 4.27 34.79 7.28
N ASP A 34 3.79 34.88 6.04
CA ASP A 34 2.73 33.98 5.55
C ASP A 34 3.19 32.50 5.47
N LEU A 35 4.47 32.25 5.14
CA LEU A 35 5.06 30.91 5.11
C LEU A 35 5.31 30.35 6.53
N ASP A 36 5.81 31.19 7.43
CA ASP A 36 6.04 30.81 8.83
C ASP A 36 4.71 30.52 9.55
N ASP A 37 3.67 31.34 9.29
CA ASP A 37 2.32 31.08 9.80
C ASP A 37 1.70 29.82 9.21
N LEU A 38 1.93 29.55 7.93
CA LEU A 38 1.46 28.31 7.30
C LEU A 38 2.12 27.09 7.95
N LYS A 39 3.43 27.15 8.21
CA LYS A 39 4.19 26.09 8.89
C LYS A 39 3.65 25.86 10.30
N SER A 40 3.42 26.95 11.04
CA SER A 40 2.84 26.89 12.39
C SER A 40 1.47 26.21 12.36
N THR A 41 0.58 26.65 11.47
CA THR A 41 -0.78 26.10 11.32
C THR A 41 -0.77 24.60 10.98
N VAL A 42 0.06 24.18 10.00
CA VAL A 42 0.16 22.75 9.62
C VAL A 42 0.73 21.93 10.78
N SER A 43 1.68 22.48 11.53
CA SER A 43 2.25 21.80 12.71
C SER A 43 1.22 21.60 13.81
N THR A 44 0.39 22.62 14.09
CA THR A 44 -0.72 22.52 15.05
C THR A 44 -1.78 21.51 14.62
N ILE A 45 -2.08 21.39 13.33
CA ILE A 45 -3.02 20.38 12.84
C ILE A 45 -2.38 18.98 12.92
N LYS A 46 -1.08 18.86 12.66
CA LYS A 46 -0.38 17.57 12.65
C LYS A 46 -0.46 16.84 13.99
N VAL A 47 -0.43 17.55 15.13
CA VAL A 47 -0.45 16.91 16.46
C VAL A 47 -1.77 16.19 16.79
N VAL A 48 -2.87 16.53 16.11
CA VAL A 48 -4.18 15.87 16.29
C VAL A 48 -4.51 14.84 15.20
N LEU A 49 -3.63 14.68 14.19
CA LEU A 49 -3.92 13.83 13.03
C LEU A 49 -4.01 12.34 13.39
N LEU A 50 -3.20 11.87 14.34
CA LEU A 50 -3.22 10.46 14.74
C LEU A 50 -4.56 10.07 15.37
N ASP A 51 -5.04 10.85 16.34
CA ASP A 51 -6.37 10.64 16.97
C ASP A 51 -7.50 10.81 15.94
N ALA A 52 -7.39 11.77 15.02
CA ALA A 52 -8.37 11.94 13.96
C ALA A 52 -8.44 10.72 13.03
N GLU A 53 -7.30 10.16 12.64
CA GLU A 53 -7.23 8.95 11.81
C GLU A 53 -7.87 7.76 12.52
N GLU A 54 -7.54 7.53 13.79
CA GLU A 54 -8.15 6.47 14.62
C GLU A 54 -9.68 6.62 14.71
N ARG A 55 -10.17 7.83 14.97
CA ARG A 55 -11.62 8.10 15.10
C ARG A 55 -12.37 8.11 13.77
N SER A 56 -11.69 8.25 12.64
CA SER A 56 -12.32 8.27 11.32
C SER A 56 -13.00 6.95 10.93
N VAL A 57 -12.65 5.85 11.62
CA VAL A 57 -13.27 4.54 11.45
C VAL A 57 -14.72 4.53 11.94
N THR A 58 -14.99 5.23 13.04
CA THR A 58 -16.29 5.22 13.72
C THR A 58 -17.08 6.51 13.51
N SER A 59 -16.40 7.63 13.22
CA SER A 59 -17.01 8.93 13.04
C SER A 59 -16.92 9.42 11.59
N GLN A 60 -18.09 9.48 10.92
CA GLN A 60 -18.19 10.03 9.56
C GLN A 60 -17.83 11.53 9.52
N LEU A 61 -18.09 12.29 10.59
CA LEU A 61 -17.72 13.71 10.68
C LEU A 61 -16.19 13.90 10.65
N VAL A 62 -15.46 13.09 11.42
CA VAL A 62 -13.99 13.13 11.46
C VAL A 62 -13.40 12.68 10.13
N LYS A 63 -14.01 11.68 9.49
CA LYS A 63 -13.63 11.24 8.14
C LYS A 63 -13.80 12.36 7.11
N ASP A 64 -14.92 13.07 7.12
CA ASP A 64 -15.15 14.22 6.21
C ASP A 64 -14.16 15.36 6.49
N TRP A 65 -13.81 15.59 7.76
CA TRP A 65 -12.80 16.56 8.17
C TRP A 65 -11.41 16.20 7.63
N LEU A 66 -10.98 14.94 7.74
CA LEU A 66 -9.72 14.46 7.17
C LEU A 66 -9.67 14.63 5.65
N GLU A 67 -10.79 14.37 4.95
CA GLU A 67 -10.85 14.57 3.51
C GLU A 67 -10.68 16.05 3.12
N LYS A 68 -11.33 16.97 3.83
CA LYS A 68 -11.18 18.42 3.62
C LYS A 68 -9.73 18.84 3.86
N LEU A 69 -9.13 18.38 4.95
CA LEU A 69 -7.76 18.69 5.31
C LEU A 69 -6.80 18.24 4.20
N ARG A 70 -6.92 16.99 3.75
CA ARG A 70 -6.09 16.43 2.69
C ARG A 70 -6.17 17.21 1.38
N ASP A 71 -7.37 17.65 0.96
CA ASP A 71 -7.52 18.50 -0.22
C ASP A 71 -6.73 19.81 -0.09
N VAL A 72 -6.77 20.45 1.09
CA VAL A 72 -6.03 21.69 1.35
C VAL A 72 -4.52 21.44 1.43
N LEU A 73 -4.08 20.34 2.04
CA LEU A 73 -2.66 19.97 2.11
C LEU A 73 -2.10 19.72 0.70
N TYR A 74 -2.88 19.14 -0.21
CA TYR A 74 -2.46 19.02 -1.61
C TYR A 74 -2.34 20.37 -2.31
N ASP A 75 -3.31 21.26 -2.13
CA ASP A 75 -3.27 22.60 -2.70
C ASP A 75 -2.05 23.38 -2.17
N ALA A 76 -1.73 23.23 -0.88
CA ALA A 76 -0.52 23.77 -0.26
C ALA A 76 0.74 23.18 -0.89
N ASN A 77 0.78 21.86 -1.08
CA ASN A 77 1.96 21.18 -1.63
C ASN A 77 2.22 21.61 -3.09
N ASP A 78 1.16 21.76 -3.89
CA ASP A 78 1.27 22.26 -5.27
C ASP A 78 1.77 23.71 -5.30
N LEU A 79 1.35 24.55 -4.33
CA LEU A 79 1.84 25.92 -4.20
C LEU A 79 3.33 25.98 -3.80
N LEU A 80 3.80 25.11 -2.90
CA LEU A 80 5.22 25.05 -2.54
C LEU A 80 6.08 24.49 -3.67
N ASP A 81 5.56 23.52 -4.43
CA ASP A 81 6.20 23.04 -5.65
C ASP A 81 6.31 24.18 -6.69
N ASP A 82 5.31 25.07 -6.79
CA ASP A 82 5.35 26.25 -7.66
C ASP A 82 6.51 27.19 -7.34
N PHE A 83 6.74 27.43 -6.05
CA PHE A 83 7.85 28.24 -5.57
C PHE A 83 9.20 27.58 -5.85
N SER A 84 9.31 26.28 -5.54
CA SER A 84 10.53 25.51 -5.76
C SER A 84 10.93 25.49 -7.24
N THR A 85 9.94 25.33 -8.13
CA THR A 85 10.15 25.34 -9.58
C THR A 85 10.64 26.70 -10.07
N GLU A 86 10.09 27.80 -9.55
CA GLU A 86 10.48 29.13 -9.99
C GLU A 86 11.88 29.53 -9.48
N ALA A 87 12.26 29.07 -8.28
CA ALA A 87 13.63 29.22 -7.80
C ALA A 87 14.63 28.46 -8.67
N LEU A 88 14.36 27.19 -8.98
CA LEU A 88 15.17 26.40 -9.93
C LEU A 88 15.31 27.11 -11.29
N ARG A 89 14.24 27.73 -11.78
CA ARG A 89 14.27 28.52 -13.03
C ARG A 89 15.24 29.68 -12.95
N LYS A 90 15.21 30.42 -11.85
CA LYS A 90 16.09 31.58 -11.62
C LYS A 90 17.56 31.17 -11.48
N ASP A 91 17.82 30.04 -10.85
CA ASP A 91 19.20 29.54 -10.70
C ASP A 91 19.81 29.15 -12.04
N LEU A 92 19.00 28.52 -12.90
CA LEU A 92 19.39 28.12 -14.26
C LEU A 92 19.50 29.29 -15.27
N LEU A 93 19.01 30.48 -14.93
CA LEU A 93 19.26 31.68 -15.74
C LEU A 93 20.72 32.14 -15.53
N GLY A 94 21.55 32.06 -16.57
CA GLY A 94 22.89 32.65 -16.55
C GLY A 94 22.86 34.19 -16.60
N GLY A 95 23.87 34.84 -16.01
CA GLY A 95 24.02 36.30 -15.97
C GLY A 95 24.13 36.85 -14.54
N SER A 96 24.46 38.15 -14.41
CA SER A 96 24.54 38.83 -13.10
C SER A 96 23.14 38.96 -12.47
N LYS A 97 23.07 39.25 -11.16
CA LYS A 97 21.81 39.40 -10.40
C LYS A 97 20.82 40.35 -11.10
N LEU A 98 21.32 41.47 -11.62
CA LEU A 98 20.57 42.45 -12.41
C LEU A 98 20.02 41.87 -13.72
N THR A 99 20.81 41.08 -14.45
CA THR A 99 20.37 40.46 -15.71
C THR A 99 19.29 39.41 -15.48
N LYS A 100 19.35 38.67 -14.36
CA LYS A 100 18.31 37.71 -13.95
C LYS A 100 17.00 38.43 -13.61
N GLU A 101 17.07 39.50 -12.82
CA GLU A 101 15.89 40.30 -12.42
C GLU A 101 15.21 40.96 -13.61
N VAL A 102 15.96 41.56 -14.54
CA VAL A 102 15.42 42.16 -15.77
C VAL A 102 14.75 41.10 -16.66
N ARG A 103 15.38 39.94 -16.88
CA ARG A 103 14.78 38.85 -17.69
C ARG A 103 13.52 38.26 -17.07
N LEU A 104 13.45 38.17 -15.74
CA LEU A 104 12.26 37.71 -15.03
C LEU A 104 11.13 38.74 -15.08
N PHE A 105 11.46 40.04 -15.03
CA PHE A 105 10.48 41.12 -15.11
C PHE A 105 9.79 41.20 -16.49
N PHE A 106 10.55 41.00 -17.58
CA PHE A 106 10.05 41.05 -18.97
C PHE A 106 9.62 39.68 -19.54
N SER A 107 9.60 38.62 -18.73
CA SER A 107 9.08 37.31 -19.13
C SER A 107 7.54 37.30 -19.17
N SER A 108 6.93 36.35 -19.90
CA SER A 108 5.49 36.06 -19.84
C SER A 108 4.98 35.71 -18.42
N SER A 109 5.91 35.53 -17.47
CA SER A 109 5.68 35.41 -16.03
C SER A 109 6.15 36.68 -15.30
N ASN A 110 5.46 37.82 -15.48
CA ASN A 110 5.75 39.05 -14.72
C ASN A 110 5.85 38.74 -13.22
N GLN A 111 7.04 38.92 -12.64
CA GLN A 111 7.36 38.53 -11.25
C GLN A 111 6.45 39.21 -10.21
N PHE A 112 6.01 40.45 -10.46
CA PHE A 112 5.09 41.16 -9.58
C PHE A 112 3.66 40.60 -9.66
N ALA A 113 3.15 40.41 -10.88
CA ALA A 113 1.82 39.81 -11.08
C ALA A 113 1.78 38.34 -10.60
N TYR A 114 2.87 37.60 -10.81
CA TYR A 114 3.03 36.23 -10.31
C TYR A 114 3.10 36.21 -8.78
N GLY A 115 3.92 37.08 -8.16
CA GLY A 115 4.02 37.23 -6.71
C GLY A 115 2.67 37.56 -6.06
N LEU A 116 1.92 38.54 -6.60
CA LEU A 116 0.57 38.87 -6.13
C LEU A 116 -0.40 37.70 -6.25
N LYS A 117 -0.36 36.98 -7.38
CA LYS A 117 -1.21 35.80 -7.61
C LYS A 117 -0.89 34.69 -6.60
N MET A 118 0.38 34.43 -6.33
CA MET A 118 0.80 33.42 -5.37
C MET A 118 0.51 33.83 -3.93
N GLY A 119 0.71 35.10 -3.57
CA GLY A 119 0.34 35.63 -2.26
C GLY A 119 -1.16 35.50 -1.98
N ARG A 120 -2.03 35.78 -2.96
CA ARG A 120 -3.49 35.56 -2.84
C ARG A 120 -3.83 34.08 -2.63
N LYS A 121 -3.20 33.18 -3.39
CA LYS A 121 -3.38 31.72 -3.21
C LYS A 121 -2.92 31.26 -1.83
N MET A 122 -1.78 31.75 -1.35
CA MET A 122 -1.23 31.45 -0.04
C MET A 122 -2.22 31.83 1.06
N LYS A 123 -2.71 33.07 1.03
CA LYS A 123 -3.71 33.57 2.00
C LYS A 123 -4.99 32.74 1.99
N ALA A 124 -5.47 32.35 0.81
CA ALA A 124 -6.65 31.49 0.69
C ALA A 124 -6.44 30.09 1.30
N ILE A 125 -5.28 29.48 1.07
CA ILE A 125 -4.91 28.17 1.67
C ILE A 125 -4.80 28.29 3.19
N LYS A 126 -4.11 29.32 3.68
CA LYS A 126 -3.97 29.62 5.11
C LYS A 126 -5.33 29.77 5.78
N ALA A 127 -6.24 30.57 5.21
CA ALA A 127 -7.58 30.75 5.76
C ALA A 127 -8.36 29.42 5.84
N ARG A 128 -8.26 28.56 4.82
CA ARG A 128 -8.88 27.22 4.83
C ARG A 128 -8.29 26.32 5.91
N LEU A 129 -6.96 26.31 6.09
CA LEU A 129 -6.31 25.52 7.14
C LEU A 129 -6.68 26.01 8.54
N ILE A 130 -6.74 27.32 8.78
CA ILE A 130 -7.18 27.89 10.06
C ILE A 130 -8.61 27.44 10.38
N SER A 131 -9.52 27.52 9.40
CA SER A 131 -10.90 27.03 9.55
C SER A 131 -10.92 25.55 9.95
N ILE A 132 -10.19 24.71 9.22
CA ILE A 132 -10.11 23.26 9.50
C ILE A 132 -9.49 22.98 10.88
N GLY A 133 -8.45 23.70 11.25
CA GLY A 133 -7.82 23.60 12.56
C GLY A 133 -8.76 24.00 13.71
N SER A 134 -9.69 24.93 13.46
CA SER A 134 -10.73 25.28 14.45
C SER A 134 -11.80 24.19 14.60
N GLU A 135 -12.17 23.51 13.50
CA GLU A 135 -13.10 22.36 13.53
C GLU A 135 -12.53 21.20 14.38
N ALA A 136 -11.21 20.99 14.36
CA ALA A 136 -10.55 19.94 15.16
C ALA A 136 -10.84 20.07 16.67
N LYS A 137 -10.91 21.31 17.17
CA LYS A 137 -11.24 21.59 18.58
C LYS A 137 -12.70 21.24 18.90
N VAL A 138 -13.61 21.47 17.95
CA VAL A 138 -15.04 21.13 18.10
C VAL A 138 -15.24 19.61 18.20
N PHE A 139 -14.42 18.83 17.49
CA PHE A 139 -14.45 17.36 17.56
C PHE A 139 -13.76 16.77 18.79
N ASN A 140 -13.23 17.60 19.69
CA ASN A 140 -12.46 17.18 20.87
C ASN A 140 -11.34 16.18 20.50
N LEU A 141 -10.63 16.46 19.40
CA LEU A 141 -9.47 15.67 19.02
C LEU A 141 -8.34 15.89 20.02
N VAL A 142 -7.67 14.80 20.40
CA VAL A 142 -6.64 14.80 21.44
C VAL A 142 -5.26 14.87 20.79
N GLU A 143 -4.38 15.68 21.37
CA GLU A 143 -2.98 15.76 20.95
C GLU A 143 -2.26 14.44 21.26
N SER A 144 -1.54 13.91 20.28
CA SER A 144 -0.74 12.69 20.41
C SER A 144 0.68 12.94 19.91
N ASP A 145 1.64 12.88 20.82
CA ASP A 145 3.09 12.95 20.53
C ASP A 145 3.72 11.58 20.28
N ARG A 146 2.90 10.52 20.15
CA ARG A 146 3.43 9.17 19.92
C ARG A 146 4.02 9.07 18.51
N PRO A 147 5.16 8.38 18.33
CA PRO A 147 5.61 7.99 17.00
C PRO A 147 4.51 7.19 16.31
N MET A 148 4.15 7.56 15.09
CA MET A 148 3.09 6.92 14.30
C MET A 148 3.31 5.41 14.10
N GLU A 149 4.57 4.96 14.18
CA GLU A 149 4.96 3.55 14.13
C GLU A 149 4.50 2.73 15.35
N THR A 150 4.11 3.40 16.44
CA THR A 150 3.78 2.77 17.74
C THR A 150 2.34 2.98 18.20
N SER A 151 1.49 3.72 17.47
CA SER A 151 0.08 3.92 17.85
C SER A 151 -0.86 3.10 16.96
N PHE A 152 -0.89 1.80 17.19
CA PHE A 152 -2.03 0.99 16.76
C PHE A 152 -2.66 0.41 18.02
N MET A 153 -3.70 1.07 18.53
CA MET A 153 -4.52 0.47 19.57
C MET A 153 -5.06 -0.88 19.06
N PRO A 154 -5.03 -1.94 19.88
CA PRO A 154 -5.59 -3.23 19.51
C PRO A 154 -7.08 -3.05 19.22
N LYS A 155 -7.45 -3.04 17.93
CA LYS A 155 -8.82 -3.37 17.54
C LYS A 155 -9.11 -4.72 18.19
N LYS A 156 -10.21 -4.85 18.94
CA LYS A 156 -10.60 -6.11 19.62
C LYS A 156 -10.57 -7.24 18.60
N ARG A 157 -9.43 -7.94 18.55
CA ARG A 157 -9.20 -9.07 17.66
C ARG A 157 -9.98 -10.24 18.21
N GLN A 158 -10.56 -11.04 17.33
CA GLN A 158 -11.04 -12.35 17.75
C GLN A 158 -9.81 -13.18 18.14
N GLN A 159 -9.80 -13.67 19.39
CA GLN A 159 -8.77 -14.59 19.84
C GLN A 159 -8.91 -15.89 19.07
N THR A 160 -7.81 -16.41 18.55
CA THR A 160 -7.77 -17.74 17.93
C THR A 160 -7.61 -18.81 19.02
N HIS A 161 -8.11 -20.01 18.74
CA HIS A 161 -8.00 -21.18 19.63
C HIS A 161 -7.26 -22.31 18.95
N SER A 162 -6.87 -23.35 19.70
CA SER A 162 -6.07 -24.46 19.18
C SER A 162 -6.88 -25.52 18.42
N PHE A 163 -8.20 -25.53 18.52
CA PHE A 163 -9.07 -26.56 17.92
C PHE A 163 -9.67 -26.10 16.59
N GLU A 164 -9.65 -26.95 15.58
CA GLU A 164 -10.45 -26.79 14.36
C GLU A 164 -10.88 -28.20 13.92
N ARG A 165 -12.07 -28.33 13.33
CA ARG A 165 -12.55 -29.61 12.81
C ARG A 165 -11.79 -29.95 11.53
N GLU A 166 -11.10 -31.09 11.52
CA GLU A 166 -10.27 -31.52 10.39
C GLU A 166 -11.08 -31.64 9.09
N ASP A 167 -12.33 -32.09 9.19
CA ASP A 167 -13.22 -32.17 8.04
C ASP A 167 -13.56 -30.81 7.43
N GLU A 168 -13.42 -29.70 8.16
CA GLU A 168 -13.66 -28.35 7.64
C GLU A 168 -12.48 -27.76 6.85
N ILE A 169 -11.31 -28.41 6.86
CA ILE A 169 -10.10 -27.94 6.15
C ILE A 169 -9.90 -28.77 4.88
N ILE A 170 -10.06 -28.13 3.72
CA ILE A 170 -9.96 -28.76 2.40
C ILE A 170 -8.74 -28.23 1.65
N GLY A 171 -8.05 -29.12 0.92
CA GLY A 171 -6.99 -28.75 -0.04
C GLY A 171 -5.66 -28.35 0.58
N ARG A 172 -5.34 -28.88 1.76
CA ARG A 172 -4.10 -28.59 2.50
C ARG A 172 -3.27 -29.84 2.78
N ASP A 173 -3.52 -30.93 2.05
CA ASP A 173 -2.87 -32.22 2.31
C ASP A 173 -1.36 -32.18 2.04
N ASP A 174 -0.94 -31.52 0.96
CA ASP A 174 0.48 -31.36 0.63
C ASP A 174 1.20 -30.48 1.65
N ASP A 175 0.59 -29.34 2.02
CA ASP A 175 1.11 -28.43 3.04
C ASP A 175 1.20 -29.12 4.41
N LYS A 176 0.18 -29.91 4.77
CA LYS A 176 0.14 -30.74 5.98
C LYS A 176 1.26 -31.78 5.97
N ALA A 177 1.44 -32.51 4.87
CA ALA A 177 2.47 -33.51 4.73
C ALA A 177 3.88 -32.89 4.86
N ALA A 178 4.11 -31.75 4.22
CA ALA A 178 5.36 -31.00 4.33
C ALA A 178 5.63 -30.57 5.78
N LEU A 179 4.63 -30.02 6.47
CA LEU A 179 4.78 -29.60 7.86
C LEU A 179 4.97 -30.80 8.81
N LEU A 180 4.25 -31.91 8.60
CA LEU A 180 4.43 -33.16 9.37
C LEU A 180 5.85 -33.72 9.23
N LYS A 181 6.43 -33.67 8.03
CA LYS A 181 7.82 -34.06 7.80
C LYS A 181 8.79 -33.22 8.63
N LEU A 182 8.59 -31.91 8.68
CA LEU A 182 9.39 -31.00 9.52
C LEU A 182 9.19 -31.24 11.02
N MET A 183 8.00 -31.69 11.44
CA MET A 183 7.71 -31.99 12.84
C MET A 183 8.33 -33.31 13.32
N LEU A 184 8.23 -34.36 12.50
CA LEU A 184 8.46 -35.74 12.96
C LEU A 184 9.77 -36.35 12.46
N GLU A 185 10.26 -35.94 11.29
CA GLU A 185 11.37 -36.60 10.59
C GLU A 185 12.63 -35.74 10.50
N PHE A 186 12.48 -34.41 10.56
CA PHE A 186 13.60 -33.49 10.47
C PHE A 186 14.51 -33.57 11.70
N GLU A 187 15.81 -33.74 11.49
CA GLU A 187 16.82 -33.66 12.55
C GLU A 187 17.61 -32.35 12.44
N SER A 188 17.52 -31.51 13.48
CA SER A 188 18.29 -30.28 13.62
C SER A 188 19.48 -30.45 14.56
N GLU A 189 20.55 -29.68 14.33
CA GLU A 189 21.64 -29.52 15.30
C GLU A 189 21.17 -28.80 16.57
N GLU A 190 20.27 -27.82 16.43
CA GLU A 190 19.64 -27.12 17.56
C GLU A 190 18.60 -28.01 18.24
N ASN A 191 18.49 -27.88 19.58
CA ASN A 191 17.50 -28.64 20.35
C ASN A 191 16.05 -28.23 20.01
N VAL A 192 15.83 -26.92 19.86
CA VAL A 192 14.54 -26.31 19.55
C VAL A 192 14.63 -25.69 18.16
N TYR A 193 13.72 -26.06 17.26
CA TYR A 193 13.70 -25.55 15.88
C TYR A 193 12.43 -24.74 15.60
N ILE A 194 12.55 -23.63 14.87
CA ILE A 194 11.44 -22.72 14.55
C ILE A 194 11.04 -22.87 13.10
N ILE A 195 9.73 -23.02 12.83
CA ILE A 195 9.16 -23.26 11.51
C ILE A 195 8.14 -22.16 11.20
N PRO A 196 8.52 -21.16 10.40
CA PRO A 196 7.61 -20.10 10.00
C PRO A 196 6.65 -20.54 8.88
N ILE A 197 5.37 -20.20 9.02
CA ILE A 197 4.34 -20.28 7.99
C ILE A 197 3.95 -18.86 7.58
N VAL A 198 4.16 -18.52 6.30
CA VAL A 198 4.07 -17.14 5.78
C VAL A 198 3.02 -17.03 4.70
N GLY A 199 2.29 -15.92 4.67
CA GLY A 199 1.35 -15.57 3.60
C GLY A 199 0.38 -14.46 4.04
N PHE A 200 -0.31 -13.83 3.10
CA PHE A 200 -1.24 -12.75 3.42
C PHE A 200 -2.49 -13.24 4.20
N GLY A 201 -3.32 -12.29 4.65
CA GLY A 201 -4.49 -12.57 5.49
C GLY A 201 -5.51 -13.50 4.81
N GLY A 202 -6.08 -14.45 5.56
CA GLY A 202 -7.15 -15.32 5.05
C GLY A 202 -6.72 -16.58 4.30
N LEU A 203 -5.41 -16.80 4.08
CA LEU A 203 -4.90 -18.00 3.39
C LEU A 203 -5.03 -19.32 4.18
N GLY A 204 -5.34 -19.28 5.47
CA GLY A 204 -5.48 -20.50 6.30
C GLY A 204 -4.21 -20.96 7.02
N LYS A 205 -3.27 -20.04 7.31
CA LYS A 205 -2.04 -20.36 8.08
C LYS A 205 -2.33 -20.93 9.46
N THR A 206 -3.21 -20.27 10.21
CA THR A 206 -3.68 -20.73 11.53
C THR A 206 -4.38 -22.07 11.43
N ALA A 207 -5.22 -22.27 10.41
CA ALA A 207 -5.90 -23.54 10.15
C ALA A 207 -4.91 -24.69 9.88
N LEU A 208 -3.87 -24.46 9.07
CA LEU A 208 -2.81 -25.45 8.84
C LEU A 208 -2.04 -25.77 10.13
N ALA A 209 -1.71 -24.76 10.94
CA ALA A 209 -1.06 -24.96 12.22
C ALA A 209 -1.93 -25.78 13.19
N GLN A 210 -3.23 -25.47 13.28
CA GLN A 210 -4.21 -26.21 14.09
C GLN A 210 -4.38 -27.67 13.61
N LEU A 211 -4.41 -27.89 12.30
CA LEU A 211 -4.52 -29.22 11.69
C LEU A 211 -3.35 -30.12 12.11
N VAL A 212 -2.12 -29.61 12.04
CA VAL A 212 -0.93 -30.36 12.44
C VAL A 212 -0.82 -30.47 13.96
N TYR A 213 -1.13 -29.41 14.71
CA TYR A 213 -1.16 -29.43 16.17
C TYR A 213 -2.11 -30.50 16.71
N ASN A 214 -3.25 -30.70 16.05
CA ASN A 214 -4.24 -31.69 16.46
C ASN A 214 -4.00 -33.11 15.93
N HIS A 215 -3.02 -33.29 15.05
CA HIS A 215 -2.73 -34.57 14.41
C HIS A 215 -2.24 -35.62 15.42
N GLU A 216 -2.78 -36.83 15.35
CA GLU A 216 -2.51 -37.90 16.33
C GLU A 216 -1.02 -38.23 16.45
N ARG A 217 -0.33 -38.40 15.31
CA ARG A 217 1.13 -38.64 15.29
C ARG A 217 1.93 -37.51 15.94
N VAL A 218 1.45 -36.27 15.88
CA VAL A 218 2.13 -35.11 16.49
C VAL A 218 1.87 -35.11 17.98
N LYS A 219 0.61 -35.26 18.42
CA LYS A 219 0.25 -35.37 19.84
C LYS A 219 1.02 -36.47 20.56
N ASN A 220 1.26 -37.60 19.90
CA ASN A 220 2.01 -38.72 20.47
C ASN A 220 3.55 -38.52 20.45
N HIS A 221 4.04 -37.52 19.73
CA HIS A 221 5.49 -37.29 19.53
C HIS A 221 6.09 -36.24 20.48
N PHE A 222 5.26 -35.35 21.03
CA PHE A 222 5.66 -34.26 21.93
C PHE A 222 5.07 -34.47 23.32
N GLU A 223 5.87 -34.23 24.36
CA GLU A 223 5.45 -34.33 25.76
C GLU A 223 4.57 -33.15 26.17
N LEU A 224 4.83 -31.98 25.58
CA LEU A 224 4.11 -30.74 25.84
C LEU A 224 3.64 -30.11 24.54
N MET A 225 2.39 -29.69 24.54
CA MET A 225 1.73 -29.04 23.41
C MET A 225 1.18 -27.70 23.90
N MET A 226 1.57 -26.62 23.24
CA MET A 226 1.22 -25.25 23.64
C MET A 226 0.72 -24.44 22.45
N PHE A 227 -0.25 -23.56 22.70
CA PHE A 227 -0.77 -22.64 21.70
C PHE A 227 -0.95 -21.24 22.30
N ALA A 228 -0.33 -20.23 21.70
CA ALA A 228 -0.47 -18.85 22.12
C ALA A 228 -0.71 -17.93 20.91
N CYS A 229 -1.85 -17.23 20.92
CA CYS A 229 -2.10 -16.13 20.00
C CYS A 229 -1.33 -14.90 20.48
N VAL A 230 -0.57 -14.28 19.58
CA VAL A 230 0.17 -13.03 19.86
C VAL A 230 -0.69 -11.84 19.43
N LEU A 231 -0.94 -10.91 20.36
CA LEU A 231 -1.66 -9.67 20.07
C LEU A 231 -0.72 -8.64 19.42
N ASP A 232 -1.29 -7.58 18.83
CA ASP A 232 -0.54 -6.56 18.06
C ASP A 232 0.58 -5.90 18.89
N ASP A 233 0.36 -5.66 20.18
CA ASP A 233 1.42 -5.28 21.11
C ASP A 233 2.28 -6.50 21.44
N PHE A 234 3.44 -6.59 20.79
CA PHE A 234 4.46 -7.62 21.07
C PHE A 234 5.15 -7.33 22.41
N ASP A 235 4.42 -7.64 23.48
CA ASP A 235 4.89 -7.62 24.86
C ASP A 235 5.31 -9.04 25.25
N VAL A 236 6.63 -9.22 25.42
CA VAL A 236 7.23 -10.50 25.83
C VAL A 236 6.62 -11.01 27.14
N LYS A 237 6.24 -10.12 28.06
CA LYS A 237 5.59 -10.49 29.33
C LYS A 237 4.24 -11.15 29.12
N VAL A 238 3.41 -10.53 28.29
CA VAL A 238 2.06 -11.02 27.97
C VAL A 238 2.15 -12.35 27.21
N ILE A 239 3.08 -12.46 26.26
CA ILE A 239 3.30 -13.69 25.50
C ILE A 239 3.72 -14.83 26.44
N VAL A 240 4.71 -14.61 27.31
CA VAL A 240 5.16 -15.62 28.27
C VAL A 240 4.03 -16.04 29.21
N ALA A 241 3.24 -15.07 29.70
CA ALA A 241 2.09 -15.36 30.55
C ALA A 241 1.03 -16.23 29.83
N ASN A 242 0.78 -15.97 28.54
CA ASN A 242 -0.14 -16.76 27.72
C ASN A 242 0.40 -18.17 27.47
N ILE A 243 1.71 -18.33 27.26
CA ILE A 243 2.34 -19.65 27.10
C ILE A 243 2.22 -20.45 28.41
N ILE A 244 2.52 -19.83 29.55
CA ILE A 244 2.38 -20.48 30.86
C ILE A 244 0.93 -20.95 31.04
N LYS A 245 -0.05 -20.06 30.79
CA LYS A 245 -1.47 -20.38 30.86
C LYS A 245 -1.84 -21.57 29.97
N SER A 246 -1.25 -21.69 28.78
CA SER A 246 -1.48 -22.82 27.86
C SER A 246 -0.90 -24.14 28.38
N VAL A 247 0.13 -24.12 29.23
CA VAL A 247 0.75 -25.35 29.79
C VAL A 247 0.10 -25.77 31.10
N THR A 248 -0.35 -24.79 31.90
CA THR A 248 -0.83 -25.03 33.27
C THR A 248 -2.35 -25.01 33.38
N ASP A 249 -3.06 -24.59 32.34
CA ASP A 249 -4.49 -24.23 32.34
C ASP A 249 -4.88 -23.16 33.38
N LEU A 250 -3.87 -22.52 33.99
CA LEU A 250 -4.02 -21.54 35.06
C LEU A 250 -3.31 -20.25 34.64
N ALA A 251 -4.05 -19.14 34.64
CA ALA A 251 -3.45 -17.84 34.37
C ALA A 251 -2.45 -17.49 35.50
N PRO A 252 -1.21 -17.11 35.17
CA PRO A 252 -0.28 -16.59 36.16
C PRO A 252 -0.80 -15.27 36.74
N ASP A 253 -0.41 -14.96 37.97
CA ASP A 253 -0.76 -13.68 38.61
C ASP A 253 -0.23 -12.51 37.76
N GLN A 254 -1.10 -11.54 37.47
CA GLN A 254 -0.81 -10.38 36.63
C GLN A 254 0.29 -9.49 37.21
N ASN A 255 0.47 -9.52 38.54
CA ASN A 255 1.48 -8.74 39.24
C ASN A 255 2.89 -9.33 39.19
N LEU A 256 3.05 -10.56 38.67
CA LEU A 256 4.37 -11.19 38.61
C LEU A 256 5.34 -10.40 37.73
N GLU A 257 6.58 -10.29 38.19
CA GLU A 257 7.65 -9.70 37.40
C GLU A 257 8.17 -10.67 36.33
N MET A 258 8.88 -10.14 35.32
CA MET A 258 9.43 -10.95 34.23
C MET A 258 10.34 -12.08 34.70
N ASP A 259 11.13 -11.85 35.76
CA ASP A 259 12.01 -12.89 36.31
C ASP A 259 11.24 -14.06 36.94
N GLN A 260 10.09 -13.78 37.55
CA GLN A 260 9.23 -14.82 38.12
C GLN A 260 8.54 -15.62 37.02
N LEU A 261 8.02 -14.92 36.00
CA LEU A 261 7.38 -15.57 34.85
C LEU A 261 8.35 -16.47 34.09
N GLN A 262 9.58 -16.00 33.81
CA GLN A 262 10.55 -16.84 33.10
C GLN A 262 10.95 -18.08 33.91
N LYS A 263 11.09 -17.97 35.25
CA LYS A 263 11.35 -19.13 36.12
C LYS A 263 10.23 -20.16 36.05
N GLN A 264 8.96 -19.71 36.07
CA GLN A 264 7.80 -20.59 35.95
C GLN A 264 7.76 -21.28 34.58
N LEU A 265 7.99 -20.52 33.50
CA LEU A 265 8.03 -21.07 32.14
C LEU A 265 9.13 -22.14 32.02
N ARG A 266 10.36 -21.80 32.40
CA ARG A 266 11.51 -22.70 32.30
C ARG A 266 11.37 -23.95 33.15
N ALA A 267 10.78 -23.84 34.35
CA ALA A 267 10.46 -25.01 35.18
C ALA A 267 9.49 -26.00 34.49
N LYS A 268 8.71 -25.53 33.50
CA LYS A 268 7.79 -26.38 32.75
C LYS A 268 8.40 -26.96 31.47
N ILE A 269 9.17 -26.17 30.72
CA ILE A 269 9.64 -26.53 29.38
C ILE A 269 11.07 -27.06 29.32
N ASP A 270 11.93 -26.70 30.28
CA ASP A 270 13.35 -27.07 30.24
C ASP A 270 13.50 -28.59 30.27
N GLY A 271 14.28 -29.14 29.32
CA GLY A 271 14.55 -30.57 29.21
C GLY A 271 13.39 -31.43 28.70
N LYS A 272 12.24 -30.83 28.33
CA LYS A 272 11.11 -31.56 27.72
C LYS A 272 11.03 -31.36 26.23
N LYS A 273 10.57 -32.38 25.51
CA LYS A 273 10.29 -32.26 24.09
C LYS A 273 8.91 -31.64 23.87
N TYR A 274 8.88 -30.41 23.36
CA TYR A 274 7.62 -29.67 23.22
C TYR A 274 7.34 -29.18 21.80
N LEU A 275 6.06 -28.96 21.50
CA LEU A 275 5.58 -28.18 20.37
C LEU A 275 4.86 -26.92 20.88
N LEU A 276 5.27 -25.75 20.38
CA LEU A 276 4.63 -24.47 20.65
C LEU A 276 4.15 -23.84 19.34
N VAL A 277 2.90 -23.40 19.28
CA VAL A 277 2.38 -22.57 18.19
C VAL A 277 2.28 -21.13 18.68
N LEU A 278 2.99 -20.22 18.01
CA LEU A 278 2.85 -18.77 18.16
C LEU A 278 2.10 -18.22 16.94
N ASP A 279 0.83 -17.88 17.16
CA ASP A 279 -0.07 -17.50 16.08
C ASP A 279 -0.12 -15.97 15.86
N ASP A 280 -0.08 -15.58 14.59
CA ASP A 280 -0.19 -14.22 14.01
C ASP A 280 0.84 -13.21 14.55
N ILE A 281 2.14 -13.51 14.41
CA ILE A 281 3.23 -12.59 14.81
C ILE A 281 3.43 -11.47 13.78
N TRP A 282 3.45 -10.22 14.25
CA TRP A 282 3.65 -9.01 13.44
C TRP A 282 4.94 -8.24 13.69
N ASN A 283 5.54 -8.41 14.87
CA ASN A 283 6.65 -7.57 15.29
C ASN A 283 7.95 -7.91 14.57
N GLU A 284 8.55 -6.90 13.96
CA GLU A 284 9.78 -6.99 13.17
C GLU A 284 11.03 -6.53 13.96
N ASP A 285 10.94 -6.40 15.30
CA ASP A 285 12.07 -6.01 16.16
C ASP A 285 12.91 -7.26 16.53
N PRO A 286 14.15 -7.39 16.02
CA PRO A 286 14.98 -8.55 16.29
C PRO A 286 15.35 -8.69 17.77
N GLY A 287 15.47 -7.58 18.50
CA GLY A 287 15.83 -7.58 19.92
C GLY A 287 14.72 -8.10 20.82
N LYS A 288 13.46 -7.71 20.54
CA LYS A 288 12.29 -8.28 21.23
C LYS A 288 12.14 -9.76 20.94
N TRP A 289 12.29 -10.16 19.67
CA TRP A 289 12.26 -11.59 19.31
C TRP A 289 13.38 -12.38 19.99
N TYR A 290 14.61 -11.87 19.97
CA TYR A 290 15.75 -12.51 20.63
C TYR A 290 15.49 -12.71 22.13
N SER A 291 14.88 -11.72 22.78
CA SER A 291 14.50 -11.78 24.19
C SER A 291 13.50 -12.90 24.46
N LEU A 292 12.46 -13.06 23.63
CA LEU A 292 11.51 -14.17 23.74
C LEU A 292 12.17 -15.51 23.43
N LYS A 293 12.91 -15.61 22.30
CA LYS A 293 13.58 -16.84 21.86
C LYS A 293 14.48 -17.39 22.96
N LYS A 294 15.28 -16.53 23.62
CA LYS A 294 16.17 -16.92 24.72
C LYS A 294 15.44 -17.69 25.84
N LEU A 295 14.18 -17.34 26.12
CA LEU A 295 13.38 -17.99 27.16
C LEU A 295 12.83 -19.36 26.72
N LEU A 296 12.71 -19.59 25.41
CA LEU A 296 12.11 -20.80 24.83
C LEU A 296 13.14 -21.89 24.49
N MET A 297 14.42 -21.54 24.35
CA MET A 297 15.46 -22.50 23.90
C MET A 297 15.83 -23.61 24.90
N GLY A 298 15.19 -23.69 26.07
CA GLY A 298 15.49 -24.72 27.09
C GLY A 298 14.98 -26.13 26.79
N GLY A 299 14.22 -26.33 25.71
CA GLY A 299 13.61 -27.62 25.36
C GLY A 299 14.61 -28.72 25.00
N ALA A 300 14.18 -29.98 25.09
CA ALA A 300 14.95 -31.14 24.67
C ALA A 300 15.09 -31.20 23.13
N LYS A 301 16.08 -31.98 22.66
CA LYS A 301 16.30 -32.20 21.22
C LYS A 301 15.04 -32.71 20.54
N GLY A 302 14.69 -32.06 19.43
CA GLY A 302 13.48 -32.37 18.68
C GLY A 302 12.28 -31.50 19.03
N SER A 303 12.42 -30.51 19.92
CA SER A 303 11.36 -29.54 20.19
C SER A 303 11.13 -28.62 18.98
N ARG A 304 9.89 -28.14 18.82
CA ARG A 304 9.45 -27.37 17.65
C ARG A 304 8.64 -26.14 18.07
N ILE A 305 8.83 -25.04 17.34
CA ILE A 305 8.01 -23.84 17.45
C ILE A 305 7.45 -23.51 16.06
N ILE A 306 6.13 -23.53 15.90
CA ILE A 306 5.47 -23.03 14.69
C ILE A 306 5.18 -21.54 14.89
N VAL A 307 5.58 -20.72 13.93
CA VAL A 307 5.25 -19.29 13.90
C VAL A 307 4.36 -19.04 12.69
N THR A 308 3.15 -18.52 12.87
CA THR A 308 2.36 -18.03 11.74
C THR A 308 2.55 -16.52 11.62
N THR A 309 2.81 -16.02 10.42
CA THR A 309 3.02 -14.58 10.18
C THR A 309 2.61 -14.18 8.77
N ARG A 310 2.39 -12.89 8.57
CA ARG A 310 2.15 -12.28 7.25
C ARG A 310 3.38 -11.62 6.65
N SER A 311 4.45 -11.52 7.45
CA SER A 311 5.71 -10.87 7.08
C SER A 311 6.82 -11.91 6.93
N LEU A 312 7.38 -12.00 5.72
CA LEU A 312 8.57 -12.79 5.43
C LEU A 312 9.77 -12.31 6.27
N ARG A 313 9.84 -11.01 6.55
CA ARG A 313 10.87 -10.44 7.44
C ARG A 313 10.80 -11.01 8.85
N VAL A 314 9.60 -11.23 9.39
CA VAL A 314 9.42 -11.94 10.66
C VAL A 314 9.91 -13.40 10.55
N ALA A 315 9.64 -14.07 9.42
CA ALA A 315 10.16 -15.42 9.20
C ALA A 315 11.70 -15.47 9.18
N GLU A 316 12.36 -14.49 8.56
CA GLU A 316 13.82 -14.37 8.53
C GLU A 316 14.42 -14.05 9.92
N ILE A 317 13.76 -13.17 10.68
CA ILE A 317 14.17 -12.86 12.07
C ILE A 317 14.04 -14.11 12.96
N THR A 318 13.01 -14.92 12.73
CA THR A 318 12.68 -16.07 13.57
C THR A 318 13.48 -17.32 13.21
N ASN A 319 13.82 -17.51 11.92
CA ASN A 319 14.58 -18.64 11.42
C ASN A 319 15.73 -18.17 10.51
N LYS A 320 16.96 -18.57 10.83
CA LYS A 320 18.17 -18.24 10.04
C LYS A 320 18.28 -19.03 8.74
N CYS A 321 17.49 -20.10 8.56
CA CYS A 321 17.57 -21.01 7.43
C CYS A 321 16.32 -20.88 6.56
N GLU A 322 16.45 -20.26 5.39
CA GLU A 322 15.33 -20.01 4.47
C GLU A 322 14.66 -21.28 3.93
N SER A 323 15.37 -22.41 3.89
CA SER A 323 14.89 -23.66 3.28
C SER A 323 13.69 -24.29 4.00
N HIS A 324 13.34 -23.82 5.19
CA HIS A 324 12.24 -24.37 6.01
C HIS A 324 11.14 -23.35 6.30
N VAL A 325 11.09 -22.24 5.55
CA VAL A 325 9.96 -21.30 5.58
C VAL A 325 8.86 -21.81 4.67
N LEU A 326 7.69 -22.14 5.24
CA LEU A 326 6.53 -22.58 4.48
C LEU A 326 5.73 -21.38 3.97
N LYS A 327 5.93 -21.03 2.69
CA LYS A 327 5.18 -19.98 2.01
C LYS A 327 3.85 -20.53 1.49
N LEU A 328 2.77 -20.19 2.18
CA LEU A 328 1.44 -20.68 1.88
C LEU A 328 0.87 -19.98 0.64
N LYS A 329 0.35 -20.76 -0.32
CA LYS A 329 -0.33 -20.26 -1.51
C LYS A 329 -1.86 -20.38 -1.38
N GLY A 330 -2.59 -19.77 -2.31
CA GLY A 330 -4.01 -20.05 -2.51
C GLY A 330 -4.25 -21.54 -2.78
N LEU A 331 -5.45 -22.02 -2.48
CA LEU A 331 -5.89 -23.37 -2.84
C LEU A 331 -5.86 -23.56 -4.35
N SER A 332 -5.63 -24.80 -4.80
CA SER A 332 -5.82 -25.16 -6.20
C SER A 332 -7.27 -24.92 -6.63
N ASP A 333 -7.53 -24.70 -7.92
CA ASP A 333 -8.90 -24.47 -8.42
C ASP A 333 -9.85 -25.61 -8.04
N ASN A 334 -9.36 -26.85 -8.04
CA ASN A 334 -10.13 -28.03 -7.66
C ASN A 334 -10.47 -28.04 -6.16
N ASP A 335 -9.51 -27.69 -5.31
CA ASP A 335 -9.71 -27.63 -3.87
C ASP A 335 -10.58 -26.43 -3.46
N ALA A 336 -10.36 -25.28 -4.09
CA ALA A 336 -11.18 -24.09 -3.93
C ALA A 336 -12.65 -24.39 -4.29
N TRP A 337 -12.87 -25.11 -5.41
CA TRP A 337 -14.21 -25.55 -5.81
C TRP A 337 -14.81 -26.56 -4.84
N SER A 338 -14.00 -27.47 -4.28
CA SER A 338 -14.45 -28.44 -3.30
C SER A 338 -14.89 -27.78 -2.00
N LEU A 339 -14.09 -26.81 -1.50
CA LEU A 339 -14.43 -26.00 -0.34
C LEU A 339 -15.70 -25.16 -0.57
N PHE A 340 -15.80 -24.51 -1.74
CA PHE A 340 -16.98 -23.75 -2.11
C PHE A 340 -18.22 -24.65 -2.13
N LYS A 341 -18.12 -25.84 -2.74
CA LYS A 341 -19.27 -26.73 -2.87
C LYS A 341 -19.81 -27.18 -1.52
N ARG A 342 -18.91 -27.55 -0.61
CA ARG A 342 -19.24 -27.95 0.76
C ARG A 342 -20.03 -26.87 1.49
N ILE A 343 -19.71 -25.60 1.28
CA ILE A 343 -20.35 -24.50 2.01
C ILE A 343 -21.62 -24.02 1.29
N ALA A 344 -21.53 -23.77 -0.02
CA ALA A 344 -22.63 -23.20 -0.78
C ALA A 344 -23.80 -24.18 -0.99
N PHE A 345 -23.51 -25.47 -1.19
CA PHE A 345 -24.53 -26.49 -1.50
C PHE A 345 -24.81 -27.42 -0.32
N GLU A 346 -23.79 -28.01 0.31
CA GLU A 346 -24.04 -29.01 1.38
C GLU A 346 -24.56 -28.38 2.68
N GLN A 347 -24.27 -27.10 2.92
CA GLN A 347 -24.83 -26.31 4.03
C GLN A 347 -25.96 -25.36 3.57
N GLY A 348 -26.32 -25.38 2.28
CA GLY A 348 -27.29 -24.49 1.65
C GLY A 348 -28.61 -25.18 1.26
N TYR A 349 -29.53 -24.42 0.68
CA TYR A 349 -30.85 -24.92 0.24
C TYR A 349 -30.86 -25.42 -1.22
N VAL A 350 -29.74 -25.35 -1.92
CA VAL A 350 -29.64 -25.56 -3.38
C VAL A 350 -28.90 -26.86 -3.68
N ASP A 351 -29.42 -27.64 -4.63
CA ASP A 351 -28.82 -28.91 -5.04
C ASP A 351 -27.62 -28.71 -6.00
N SER A 352 -26.53 -29.41 -5.73
CA SER A 352 -25.26 -29.36 -6.47
C SER A 352 -25.33 -29.94 -7.90
N THR A 353 -26.46 -30.57 -8.24
CA THR A 353 -26.72 -31.22 -9.53
C THR A 353 -27.10 -30.23 -10.64
N SER A 354 -27.43 -28.98 -10.30
CA SER A 354 -27.79 -27.96 -11.27
C SER A 354 -26.56 -27.34 -11.94
N SER A 355 -26.39 -27.58 -13.25
CA SER A 355 -25.27 -27.05 -14.04
C SER A 355 -25.19 -25.52 -14.02
N ALA A 356 -26.34 -24.83 -13.96
CA ALA A 356 -26.40 -23.37 -13.96
C ALA A 356 -25.78 -22.75 -12.68
N PHE A 357 -26.06 -23.31 -11.50
CA PHE A 357 -25.41 -22.86 -10.26
C PHE A 357 -23.92 -23.18 -10.24
N VAL A 358 -23.53 -24.32 -10.80
CA VAL A 358 -22.12 -24.72 -10.90
C VAL A 358 -21.33 -23.74 -11.76
N GLU A 359 -21.86 -23.35 -12.91
CA GLU A 359 -21.21 -22.43 -13.83
C GLU A 359 -21.04 -21.03 -13.20
N VAL A 360 -22.11 -20.49 -12.61
CA VAL A 360 -22.04 -19.19 -11.93
C VAL A 360 -21.13 -19.24 -10.70
N GLY A 361 -21.17 -20.31 -9.92
CA GLY A 361 -20.30 -20.50 -8.75
C GLY A 361 -18.82 -20.53 -9.12
N LYS A 362 -18.45 -21.20 -10.21
CA LYS A 362 -17.07 -21.20 -10.73
C LYS A 362 -16.62 -19.81 -11.16
N GLN A 363 -17.46 -19.07 -11.89
CA GLN A 363 -17.15 -17.68 -12.27
C GLN A 363 -17.00 -16.76 -11.06
N ILE A 364 -17.78 -16.98 -9.99
CA ILE A 364 -17.63 -16.22 -8.74
C ILE A 364 -16.31 -16.58 -8.04
N LEU A 365 -15.92 -17.86 -8.06
CA LEU A 365 -14.69 -18.33 -7.42
C LEU A 365 -13.40 -17.80 -8.03
N GLU A 366 -13.39 -17.49 -9.33
CA GLU A 366 -12.25 -16.86 -9.99
C GLU A 366 -11.81 -15.60 -9.23
N ARG A 367 -12.77 -14.83 -8.67
CA ARG A 367 -12.50 -13.64 -7.84
C ARG A 367 -11.91 -13.94 -6.46
N CYS A 368 -12.12 -15.13 -5.93
CA CYS A 368 -11.58 -15.52 -4.62
C CYS A 368 -10.08 -15.82 -4.67
N GLY A 369 -9.52 -16.11 -5.86
CA GLY A 369 -8.10 -16.42 -6.04
C GLY A 369 -7.59 -17.58 -5.16
N GLY A 370 -8.45 -18.55 -4.86
CA GLY A 370 -8.10 -19.67 -3.99
C GLY A 370 -7.95 -19.32 -2.50
N VAL A 371 -8.34 -18.12 -2.05
CA VAL A 371 -8.21 -17.70 -0.64
C VAL A 371 -9.33 -18.32 0.21
N PRO A 372 -9.04 -19.25 1.15
CA PRO A 372 -10.06 -19.97 1.90
C PRO A 372 -11.06 -19.07 2.63
N LEU A 373 -10.60 -18.01 3.32
CA LEU A 373 -11.49 -17.10 4.05
C LEU A 373 -12.50 -16.41 3.12
N ALA A 374 -12.06 -16.01 1.92
CA ALA A 374 -12.93 -15.38 0.93
C ALA A 374 -13.96 -16.36 0.39
N ILE A 375 -13.51 -17.58 0.07
CA ILE A 375 -14.37 -18.68 -0.38
C ILE A 375 -15.45 -18.97 0.66
N ARG A 376 -15.08 -19.18 1.94
CA ARG A 376 -16.03 -19.47 3.02
C ARG A 376 -17.06 -18.35 3.18
N THR A 377 -16.61 -17.10 3.14
CA THR A 377 -17.50 -15.93 3.30
C THR A 377 -18.49 -15.84 2.14
N ILE A 378 -18.01 -15.87 0.89
CA ILE A 378 -18.88 -15.75 -0.30
C ILE A 378 -19.80 -16.95 -0.43
N ALA A 379 -19.28 -18.17 -0.30
CA ALA A 379 -20.09 -19.39 -0.37
C ALA A 379 -21.16 -19.40 0.74
N GLY A 380 -20.83 -18.95 1.95
CA GLY A 380 -21.77 -18.83 3.05
C GLY A 380 -22.85 -17.75 2.83
N THR A 381 -22.53 -16.65 2.13
CA THR A 381 -23.54 -15.68 1.71
C THR A 381 -24.45 -16.26 0.62
N LEU A 382 -23.88 -16.98 -0.34
CA LEU A 382 -24.61 -17.57 -1.45
C LEU A 382 -25.50 -18.75 -1.04
N SER A 383 -25.14 -19.49 0.02
CA SER A 383 -25.96 -20.59 0.54
C SER A 383 -27.34 -20.14 1.03
N LEU A 384 -27.48 -18.85 1.36
CA LEU A 384 -28.76 -18.21 1.73
C LEU A 384 -29.61 -17.81 0.51
N LYS A 385 -29.03 -17.74 -0.70
CA LYS A 385 -29.71 -17.38 -1.94
C LYS A 385 -30.28 -18.64 -2.60
N LYS A 386 -31.52 -18.58 -3.08
CA LYS A 386 -32.28 -19.77 -3.51
C LYS A 386 -32.34 -19.96 -5.02
N THR A 387 -32.09 -18.91 -5.79
CA THR A 387 -32.27 -18.92 -7.25
C THR A 387 -30.98 -18.57 -7.99
N VAL A 388 -30.84 -19.10 -9.22
CA VAL A 388 -29.69 -18.79 -10.10
C VAL A 388 -29.63 -17.29 -10.43
N ASN A 389 -30.78 -16.64 -10.57
CA ASN A 389 -30.85 -15.21 -10.81
C ASN A 389 -30.31 -14.38 -9.64
N GLU A 390 -30.52 -14.83 -8.40
CA GLU A 390 -29.91 -14.18 -7.22
C GLU A 390 -28.39 -14.35 -7.21
N TRP A 391 -27.86 -15.50 -7.66
CA TRP A 391 -26.42 -15.70 -7.82
C TRP A 391 -25.82 -14.83 -8.92
N HIS A 392 -26.50 -14.71 -10.07
CA HIS A 392 -26.11 -13.75 -11.10
C HIS A 392 -26.16 -12.31 -10.59
N SER A 393 -27.24 -11.93 -9.90
CA SER A 393 -27.36 -10.60 -9.31
C SER A 393 -26.24 -10.34 -8.30
N PHE A 394 -25.90 -11.33 -7.47
CA PHE A 394 -24.77 -11.23 -6.55
C PHE A 394 -23.46 -11.03 -7.32
N LYS A 395 -23.20 -11.82 -8.37
CA LYS A 395 -22.00 -11.69 -9.21
C LYS A 395 -21.87 -10.29 -9.82
N GLU A 396 -22.95 -9.76 -10.40
CA GLU A 396 -22.93 -8.48 -11.11
C GLU A 396 -22.93 -7.27 -10.16
N ASN A 397 -23.66 -7.34 -9.04
CA ASN A 397 -23.92 -6.16 -8.20
C ASN A 397 -23.14 -6.15 -6.87
N GLU A 398 -23.00 -7.31 -6.22
CA GLU A 398 -22.45 -7.42 -4.86
C GLU A 398 -20.97 -7.82 -4.88
N LEU A 399 -20.58 -8.80 -5.71
CA LEU A 399 -19.20 -9.27 -5.86
C LEU A 399 -18.27 -8.17 -6.42
N ALA A 400 -18.81 -7.31 -7.29
CA ALA A 400 -18.10 -6.12 -7.78
C ALA A 400 -17.75 -5.12 -6.66
N LYS A 401 -18.42 -5.23 -5.50
CA LYS A 401 -18.20 -4.43 -4.30
C LYS A 401 -17.87 -5.34 -3.12
N ILE A 402 -17.03 -6.36 -3.32
CA ILE A 402 -16.63 -7.30 -2.26
C ILE A 402 -16.10 -6.60 -1.00
N SER A 403 -15.53 -5.40 -1.15
CA SER A 403 -15.09 -4.52 -0.06
C SER A 403 -16.24 -4.02 0.85
N GLN A 404 -17.49 -4.08 0.38
CA GLN A 404 -18.71 -3.65 1.08
C GLN A 404 -19.55 -4.83 1.58
N ILE A 405 -19.21 -6.07 1.20
CA ILE A 405 -19.91 -7.25 1.70
C ILE A 405 -19.62 -7.36 3.20
N GLU A 406 -20.67 -7.41 4.01
CA GLU A 406 -20.56 -7.66 5.46
C GLU A 406 -19.83 -8.98 5.68
N GLY A 407 -18.59 -8.90 6.17
CA GLY A 407 -17.74 -10.06 6.31
C GLY A 407 -16.34 -9.73 6.81
N TYR A 408 -15.57 -10.77 7.10
CA TYR A 408 -14.26 -10.65 7.74
C TYR A 408 -13.12 -10.42 6.75
N ILE A 409 -13.35 -10.49 5.42
CA ILE A 409 -12.28 -10.45 4.41
C ILE A 409 -11.52 -9.12 4.45
N LEU A 410 -12.19 -8.00 4.13
CA LEU A 410 -11.53 -6.70 4.07
C LEU A 410 -10.96 -6.27 5.43
N PRO A 411 -11.67 -6.43 6.58
CA PRO A 411 -11.07 -6.19 7.89
C PRO A 411 -9.81 -7.03 8.13
N THR A 412 -9.81 -8.31 7.75
CA THR A 412 -8.64 -9.20 7.91
C THR A 412 -7.47 -8.72 7.08
N LEU A 413 -7.68 -8.35 5.81
CA LEU A 413 -6.62 -7.83 4.95
C LEU A 413 -6.15 -6.44 5.39
N LYS A 414 -7.08 -5.58 5.84
CA LYS A 414 -6.80 -4.23 6.33
C LYS A 414 -5.85 -4.25 7.53
N LEU A 415 -5.87 -5.28 8.38
CA LEU A 415 -4.87 -5.43 9.45
C LEU A 415 -3.44 -5.37 8.91
N SER A 416 -3.16 -5.95 7.74
CA SER A 416 -1.82 -5.86 7.13
C SER A 416 -1.48 -4.45 6.70
N TYR A 417 -2.45 -3.72 6.16
CA TYR A 417 -2.29 -2.34 5.74
C TYR A 417 -2.13 -1.39 6.92
N ASP A 418 -2.89 -1.60 8.00
CA ASP A 418 -2.85 -0.77 9.19
C ASP A 418 -1.43 -0.79 9.80
N HIS A 419 -0.78 -1.96 9.84
CA HIS A 419 0.61 -2.16 10.30
C HIS A 419 1.69 -1.68 9.34
N LEU A 420 1.35 -1.15 8.15
CA LEU A 420 2.36 -0.56 7.26
C LEU A 420 2.88 0.76 7.82
N PRO A 421 4.19 1.03 7.70
CA PRO A 421 4.72 2.37 7.83
C PRO A 421 3.96 3.36 6.94
N SER A 422 3.77 4.58 7.45
CA SER A 422 2.94 5.61 6.79
C SER A 422 3.33 5.87 5.34
N HIS A 423 4.65 5.90 5.07
CA HIS A 423 5.21 6.15 3.74
C HIS A 423 4.91 5.03 2.72
N LEU A 424 4.70 3.78 3.16
CA LEU A 424 4.34 2.66 2.28
C LEU A 424 2.84 2.60 2.00
N LYS A 425 2.00 3.15 2.87
CA LYS A 425 0.54 3.16 2.69
C LYS A 425 0.13 3.85 1.39
N HIS A 426 0.76 4.98 1.05
CA HIS A 426 0.54 5.67 -0.23
C HIS A 426 0.99 4.85 -1.42
N CYS A 427 2.13 4.17 -1.31
CA CYS A 427 2.69 3.35 -2.37
C CYS A 427 1.73 2.21 -2.74
N PHE A 428 1.18 1.53 -1.73
CA PHE A 428 0.18 0.49 -1.93
C PHE A 428 -1.15 1.04 -2.44
N ALA A 429 -1.70 2.10 -1.84
CA ALA A 429 -2.96 2.71 -2.29
C ALA A 429 -2.90 3.15 -3.76
N TYR A 430 -1.74 3.66 -4.20
CA TYR A 430 -1.50 4.06 -5.58
C TYR A 430 -1.60 2.91 -6.59
N CYS A 431 -1.37 1.67 -6.15
CA CYS A 431 -1.46 0.51 -7.01
C CYS A 431 -2.90 0.22 -7.49
N ARG A 432 -3.92 0.85 -6.88
CA ARG A 432 -5.31 0.82 -7.36
C ARG A 432 -5.47 1.24 -8.83
N LEU A 433 -4.52 2.00 -9.37
CA LEU A 433 -4.54 2.49 -10.75
C LEU A 433 -4.29 1.39 -11.80
N TYR A 434 -3.77 0.23 -11.40
CA TYR A 434 -3.64 -0.93 -12.26
C TYR A 434 -4.93 -1.75 -12.25
N PRO A 435 -5.34 -2.35 -13.38
CA PRO A 435 -6.43 -3.32 -13.39
C PRO A 435 -6.12 -4.55 -12.53
N LYS A 436 -7.16 -5.28 -12.14
CA LYS A 436 -7.05 -6.60 -11.52
C LYS A 436 -6.31 -7.58 -12.44
N ASP A 437 -5.56 -8.51 -11.85
CA ASP A 437 -4.65 -9.46 -12.53
C ASP A 437 -3.58 -8.86 -13.46
N HIS A 438 -3.36 -7.55 -13.41
CA HIS A 438 -2.39 -6.89 -14.28
C HIS A 438 -0.95 -7.14 -13.82
N GLU A 439 -0.08 -7.45 -14.78
CA GLU A 439 1.36 -7.52 -14.58
C GLU A 439 1.97 -6.13 -14.47
N ILE A 440 2.62 -5.86 -13.34
CA ILE A 440 3.19 -4.55 -13.02
C ILE A 440 4.69 -4.60 -13.18
N ASP A 441 5.24 -3.76 -14.06
CA ASP A 441 6.67 -3.48 -14.13
C ASP A 441 7.10 -2.70 -12.87
N VAL A 442 7.91 -3.35 -12.03
CA VAL A 442 8.32 -2.83 -10.72
C VAL A 442 9.09 -1.53 -10.87
N ARG A 443 9.98 -1.43 -11.86
CA ARG A 443 10.80 -0.24 -12.11
C ARG A 443 9.92 0.98 -12.41
N THR A 444 8.92 0.82 -13.28
CA THR A 444 7.94 1.85 -13.61
C THR A 444 7.10 2.24 -12.39
N LEU A 445 6.61 1.26 -11.61
CA LEU A 445 5.84 1.52 -10.39
C LEU A 445 6.62 2.38 -9.39
N VAL A 446 7.88 2.01 -9.14
CA VAL A 446 8.77 2.76 -8.25
C VAL A 446 9.03 4.16 -8.77
N GLN A 447 9.22 4.34 -10.08
CA GLN A 447 9.34 5.67 -10.71
C GLN A 447 8.09 6.52 -10.52
N PHE A 448 6.89 5.93 -10.53
CA PHE A 448 5.67 6.65 -10.20
C PHE A 448 5.65 7.13 -8.74
N TRP A 449 6.04 6.29 -7.79
CA TRP A 449 6.12 6.67 -6.38
C TRP A 449 7.12 7.83 -6.14
N ILE A 450 8.28 7.80 -6.81
CA ILE A 450 9.26 8.91 -6.79
C ILE A 450 8.66 10.19 -7.38
N ALA A 451 7.96 10.07 -8.50
CA ALA A 451 7.34 11.20 -9.19
C ALA A 451 6.24 11.84 -8.33
N GLN A 452 5.45 11.03 -7.60
CA GLN A 452 4.47 11.55 -6.64
C GLN A 452 5.11 12.16 -5.39
N GLY A 453 6.31 11.70 -5.02
CA GLY A 453 7.02 12.13 -3.81
C GLY A 453 6.78 11.23 -2.60
N PHE A 454 6.31 9.99 -2.81
CA PHE A 454 6.07 9.04 -1.73
C PHE A 454 7.36 8.44 -1.15
N VAL A 455 8.40 8.35 -1.99
CA VAL A 455 9.73 7.88 -1.58
C VAL A 455 10.51 9.04 -0.96
N LYS A 456 10.87 8.91 0.32
CA LYS A 456 11.65 9.91 1.06
C LYS A 456 13.13 9.51 1.03
N GLN A 457 14.01 10.44 0.65
CA GLN A 457 15.45 10.24 0.80
C GLN A 457 15.83 10.62 2.24
N LEU A 458 15.98 9.62 3.11
CA LEU A 458 16.32 9.82 4.52
C LEU A 458 17.83 10.09 4.70
N ASN A 459 18.69 9.49 3.87
CA ASN A 459 20.14 9.65 3.92
C ASN A 459 20.70 10.10 2.55
N PRO A 460 21.48 11.21 2.50
CA PRO A 460 22.11 11.68 1.26
C PRO A 460 23.18 10.73 0.71
N SER A 461 23.72 9.82 1.54
CA SER A 461 24.82 8.90 1.21
C SER A 461 24.37 7.54 0.66
N GLN A 462 23.10 7.16 0.83
CA GLN A 462 22.55 5.93 0.27
C GLN A 462 22.30 6.10 -1.24
N SER A 463 22.55 5.04 -2.01
CA SER A 463 22.26 5.12 -3.43
C SER A 463 20.75 5.28 -3.65
N LEU A 464 20.38 6.13 -4.61
CA LEU A 464 18.99 6.38 -4.94
C LEU A 464 18.28 5.08 -5.34
N GLU A 465 18.97 4.14 -5.98
CA GLU A 465 18.42 2.84 -6.39
C GLU A 465 18.11 1.93 -5.19
N GLU A 466 19.00 1.85 -4.19
CA GLU A 466 18.74 1.06 -2.97
C GLU A 466 17.51 1.56 -2.20
N ILE A 467 17.36 2.89 -2.03
CA ILE A 467 16.18 3.47 -1.36
C ILE A 467 14.90 3.20 -2.18
N ARG A 468 14.99 3.30 -3.50
CA ARG A 468 13.87 3.11 -4.44
C ARG A 468 13.33 1.67 -4.39
N PHE A 469 14.22 0.69 -4.43
CA PHE A 469 13.82 -0.72 -4.36
C PHE A 469 13.48 -1.19 -2.95
N GLY A 470 14.04 -0.58 -1.91
CA GLY A 470 13.71 -0.88 -0.51
C GLY A 470 12.20 -0.76 -0.22
N TYR A 471 11.55 0.31 -0.68
CA TYR A 471 10.11 0.51 -0.49
C TYR A 471 9.26 -0.61 -1.12
N PHE A 472 9.64 -1.05 -2.33
CA PHE A 472 8.95 -2.15 -3.00
C PHE A 472 9.21 -3.47 -2.29
N LYS A 473 10.47 -3.72 -1.92
CA LYS A 473 10.87 -4.93 -1.21
C LYS A 473 10.13 -5.07 0.13
N ASP A 474 9.98 -4.00 0.89
CA ASP A 474 9.22 -4.00 2.15
C ASP A 474 7.75 -4.43 1.95
N LEU A 475 7.11 -4.00 0.85
CA LEU A 475 5.74 -4.43 0.52
C LEU A 475 5.68 -5.90 0.09
N VAL A 476 6.67 -6.38 -0.66
CA VAL A 476 6.80 -7.80 -1.05
C VAL A 476 7.01 -8.67 0.20
N GLU A 477 7.93 -8.28 1.08
CA GLU A 477 8.21 -8.99 2.34
C GLU A 477 6.95 -9.08 3.22
N ARG A 478 6.03 -8.13 3.11
CA ARG A 478 4.74 -8.13 3.84
C ARG A 478 3.59 -8.80 3.06
N SER A 479 3.92 -9.52 1.99
CA SER A 479 2.97 -10.27 1.15
C SER A 479 1.89 -9.41 0.48
N PHE A 480 2.18 -8.13 0.17
CA PHE A 480 1.24 -7.28 -0.60
C PHE A 480 1.27 -7.53 -2.11
N PHE A 481 2.40 -8.06 -2.60
CA PHE A 481 2.58 -8.47 -3.99
C PHE A 481 2.83 -9.98 -4.06
N GLN A 482 2.47 -10.58 -5.18
CA GLN A 482 2.70 -11.98 -5.50
C GLN A 482 3.36 -12.13 -6.88
N GLU A 483 3.82 -13.35 -7.19
CA GLU A 483 4.39 -13.70 -8.50
C GLU A 483 5.53 -12.76 -8.92
N LEU A 484 6.44 -12.44 -7.99
CA LEU A 484 7.63 -11.68 -8.32
C LEU A 484 8.55 -12.54 -9.21
N VAL A 485 8.74 -12.10 -10.45
CA VAL A 485 9.66 -12.71 -11.41
C VAL A 485 10.76 -11.70 -11.73
N GLU A 486 12.01 -12.10 -11.56
CA GLU A 486 13.19 -11.33 -11.94
C GLU A 486 13.83 -11.94 -13.19
N TYR A 487 14.02 -11.13 -14.21
CA TYR A 487 14.66 -11.52 -15.46
C TYR A 487 16.17 -11.24 -15.39
N GLY A 488 16.97 -11.94 -16.20
CA GLY A 488 18.44 -11.82 -16.18
C GLY A 488 19.01 -10.44 -16.52
N ASN A 489 18.18 -9.50 -16.99
CA ASN A 489 18.51 -8.09 -17.20
C ASN A 489 18.15 -7.18 -16.00
N GLY A 490 17.71 -7.78 -14.90
CA GLY A 490 17.25 -7.11 -13.68
C GLY A 490 15.85 -6.50 -13.78
N ASP A 491 15.10 -6.74 -14.87
CA ASP A 491 13.70 -6.36 -14.93
C ASP A 491 12.89 -7.25 -13.99
N MET A 492 11.90 -6.66 -13.33
CA MET A 492 11.08 -7.34 -12.35
C MET A 492 9.61 -7.08 -12.66
N ILE A 493 8.83 -8.16 -12.72
CA ILE A 493 7.38 -8.10 -12.86
C ILE A 493 6.76 -8.68 -11.59
N CYS A 494 5.68 -8.05 -11.13
CA CYS A 494 4.87 -8.57 -10.04
C CYS A 494 3.39 -8.43 -10.32
N LYS A 495 2.56 -9.08 -9.49
CA LYS A 495 1.11 -8.94 -9.49
C LYS A 495 0.60 -8.59 -8.09
N ILE A 496 -0.61 -8.04 -8.03
CA ILE A 496 -1.37 -7.86 -6.79
C ILE A 496 -2.55 -8.80 -6.85
N HIS A 497 -2.73 -9.60 -5.80
CA HIS A 497 -3.88 -10.48 -5.67
C HIS A 497 -5.19 -9.67 -5.69
N ASP A 498 -6.24 -10.15 -6.36
CA ASP A 498 -7.53 -9.44 -6.52
C ASP A 498 -8.10 -8.88 -5.20
N LEU A 499 -8.12 -9.67 -4.13
CA LEU A 499 -8.56 -9.18 -2.80
C LEU A 499 -7.64 -8.10 -2.19
N MET A 500 -6.34 -8.15 -2.46
CA MET A 500 -5.42 -7.08 -2.05
C MET A 500 -5.63 -5.84 -2.92
N HIS A 501 -5.98 -6.01 -4.20
CA HIS A 501 -6.39 -4.91 -5.05
C HIS A 501 -7.69 -4.26 -4.56
N ASP A 502 -8.67 -5.04 -4.11
CA ASP A 502 -9.89 -4.54 -3.45
C ASP A 502 -9.58 -3.76 -2.16
N LEU A 503 -8.57 -4.21 -1.40
CA LEU A 503 -8.06 -3.42 -0.28
C LEU A 503 -7.44 -2.10 -0.76
N ALA A 504 -6.60 -2.12 -1.80
CA ALA A 504 -6.01 -0.92 -2.39
C ALA A 504 -7.09 0.07 -2.85
N GLU A 505 -8.19 -0.42 -3.44
CA GLU A 505 -9.38 0.37 -3.79
C GLU A 505 -10.02 1.05 -2.58
N SER A 506 -10.30 0.25 -1.54
CA SER A 506 -10.93 0.75 -0.32
C SER A 506 -10.09 1.81 0.40
N VAL A 507 -8.76 1.64 0.40
CA VAL A 507 -7.86 2.58 1.10
C VAL A 507 -7.55 3.82 0.28
N ALA A 508 -7.46 3.71 -1.05
CA ALA A 508 -7.29 4.87 -1.95
C ALA A 508 -8.53 5.79 -1.93
N GLY A 509 -9.73 5.21 -1.78
CA GLY A 509 -10.99 5.95 -1.72
C GLY A 509 -11.19 6.83 -2.96
N MET A 510 -11.74 8.03 -2.77
CA MET A 510 -12.05 8.96 -3.88
C MET A 510 -10.82 9.63 -4.53
N GLU A 511 -9.60 9.39 -4.04
CA GLU A 511 -8.40 10.03 -4.60
C GLU A 511 -7.95 9.40 -5.91
N SER A 512 -8.25 8.12 -6.11
CA SER A 512 -7.80 7.36 -7.26
C SER A 512 -8.97 6.67 -7.94
N SER A 513 -8.98 6.62 -9.27
CA SER A 513 -10.03 5.93 -10.01
C SER A 513 -9.49 5.30 -11.29
N ILE A 514 -10.08 4.16 -11.66
CA ILE A 514 -9.98 3.63 -13.03
C ILE A 514 -11.28 3.99 -13.76
N ILE A 515 -11.13 4.65 -14.90
CA ILE A 515 -12.22 5.13 -15.75
C ILE A 515 -12.18 4.33 -17.05
N ASP A 516 -13.17 3.46 -17.22
CA ASP A 516 -13.41 2.70 -18.44
C ASP A 516 -14.67 3.21 -19.16
N SER A 517 -15.04 2.57 -20.27
CA SER A 517 -16.24 2.93 -21.05
C SER A 517 -17.55 2.75 -20.29
N ASN A 518 -17.55 2.02 -19.17
CA ASN A 518 -18.75 1.69 -18.40
C ASN A 518 -18.99 2.68 -17.25
N LYS A 519 -17.96 3.42 -16.82
CA LYS A 519 -18.08 4.52 -15.86
C LYS A 519 -18.22 5.85 -16.58
N ILE A 520 -19.28 6.59 -16.29
CA ILE A 520 -19.48 7.93 -16.86
C ILE A 520 -18.41 8.86 -16.26
N SER A 521 -17.69 9.59 -17.12
CA SER A 521 -16.63 10.54 -16.69
C SER A 521 -17.11 11.63 -15.71
N SER A 522 -18.43 11.81 -15.55
CA SER A 522 -19.08 12.70 -14.58
C SER A 522 -19.00 12.20 -13.14
N ASP A 523 -18.79 10.91 -12.91
CA ASP A 523 -18.78 10.31 -11.57
C ASP A 523 -17.46 10.53 -10.82
N VAL A 524 -16.44 11.05 -11.51
CA VAL A 524 -15.13 11.31 -10.92
C VAL A 524 -15.17 12.68 -10.25
N GLY A 525 -15.32 12.65 -8.92
CA GLY A 525 -15.39 13.85 -8.10
C GLY A 525 -14.14 14.74 -8.23
N GLU A 526 -14.32 16.05 -7.99
CA GLU A 526 -13.25 17.07 -8.08
C GLU A 526 -12.03 16.79 -7.17
N LYS A 527 -12.21 15.91 -6.19
CA LYS A 527 -11.19 15.45 -5.23
C LYS A 527 -10.24 14.38 -5.80
N CYS A 528 -10.54 13.80 -6.97
CA CYS A 528 -9.71 12.76 -7.58
C CYS A 528 -8.37 13.33 -8.07
N ARG A 529 -7.27 12.69 -7.66
CA ARG A 529 -5.89 13.12 -7.93
C ARG A 529 -5.17 12.18 -8.88
N HIS A 530 -5.58 10.92 -8.97
CA HIS A 530 -4.90 9.93 -9.78
C HIS A 530 -5.90 9.13 -10.61
N ILE A 531 -5.70 9.07 -11.93
CA ILE A 531 -6.57 8.29 -12.80
C ILE A 531 -5.79 7.40 -13.73
N SER A 532 -6.34 6.22 -13.96
CA SER A 532 -6.06 5.38 -15.13
C SER A 532 -7.30 5.40 -16.01
N ILE A 533 -7.19 5.82 -17.25
CA ILE A 533 -8.33 6.14 -18.10
C ILE A 533 -8.19 5.51 -19.47
N ASN A 534 -9.33 5.10 -20.05
CA ASN A 534 -9.40 4.78 -21.46
C ASN A 534 -8.99 6.02 -22.30
N PRO A 535 -7.99 5.91 -23.18
CA PRO A 535 -7.53 7.04 -23.99
C PRO A 535 -8.64 7.85 -24.68
N SER A 536 -9.71 7.21 -25.17
CA SER A 536 -10.85 7.88 -25.83
C SER A 536 -11.62 8.83 -24.92
N LEU A 537 -11.55 8.63 -23.60
CA LEU A 537 -12.26 9.43 -22.60
C LEU A 537 -11.41 10.58 -22.06
N ILE A 538 -10.11 10.65 -22.39
CA ILE A 538 -9.22 11.71 -21.92
C ILE A 538 -9.77 13.11 -22.25
N PRO A 539 -10.18 13.42 -23.50
CA PRO A 539 -10.68 14.75 -23.84
C PRO A 539 -11.98 15.14 -23.12
N LEU A 540 -12.72 14.15 -22.61
CA LEU A 540 -14.03 14.33 -21.96
C LEU A 540 -13.94 14.52 -20.43
N PHE A 541 -12.76 14.29 -19.85
CA PHE A 541 -12.56 14.38 -18.40
C PHE A 541 -12.65 15.84 -17.93
N LYS A 542 -13.23 16.12 -16.75
CA LYS A 542 -13.40 17.51 -16.25
C LYS A 542 -12.57 17.87 -15.01
N GLY A 543 -11.65 17.01 -14.58
CA GLY A 543 -10.85 17.23 -13.38
C GLY A 543 -9.66 18.19 -13.59
N LYS A 544 -9.55 19.21 -12.73
CA LYS A 544 -8.52 20.28 -12.80
C LYS A 544 -7.31 20.07 -11.88
N LYS A 545 -7.40 19.10 -10.98
CA LYS A 545 -6.52 18.91 -9.81
C LYS A 545 -5.68 17.62 -9.89
N LEU A 546 -5.60 17.05 -11.09
CA LEU A 546 -4.99 15.75 -11.37
C LEU A 546 -3.46 15.78 -11.27
N ARG A 547 -2.90 14.79 -10.59
CA ARG A 547 -1.46 14.54 -10.39
C ARG A 547 -0.95 13.29 -11.14
N THR A 548 -1.84 12.38 -11.51
CA THR A 548 -1.51 11.22 -12.36
C THR A 548 -2.54 11.01 -13.45
N LEU A 549 -2.05 10.82 -14.67
CA LEU A 549 -2.83 10.37 -15.81
C LEU A 549 -2.11 9.18 -16.44
N LEU A 550 -2.67 7.98 -16.27
CA LEU A 550 -2.20 6.76 -16.91
C LEU A 550 -3.16 6.35 -18.02
N ARG A 551 -2.60 5.90 -19.14
CA ARG A 551 -3.34 5.09 -20.11
C ARG A 551 -3.69 3.72 -19.49
N SER A 552 -4.95 3.31 -19.63
CA SER A 552 -5.36 1.93 -19.31
C SER A 552 -4.73 0.90 -20.27
N PRO A 553 -4.19 -0.23 -19.76
CA PRO A 553 -3.42 -1.20 -20.55
C PRO A 553 -4.26 -2.08 -21.49
N ASN A 554 -5.57 -2.27 -21.24
CA ASN A 554 -6.37 -3.33 -21.87
C ASN A 554 -7.05 -2.96 -23.21
N MET A 555 -6.58 -1.93 -23.92
CA MET A 555 -7.24 -1.48 -25.15
C MET A 555 -6.21 -1.22 -26.26
N GLY A 556 -6.53 -1.69 -27.48
CA GLY A 556 -5.68 -1.58 -28.67
C GLY A 556 -5.23 -0.15 -28.97
N THR A 557 -4.20 -0.01 -29.80
CA THR A 557 -3.73 1.27 -30.34
C THR A 557 -4.90 2.03 -30.96
N GLN A 558 -5.21 3.19 -30.39
CA GLN A 558 -6.18 4.13 -30.95
C GLN A 558 -5.42 5.38 -31.40
N ASN A 559 -5.74 5.87 -32.59
CA ASN A 559 -5.24 7.14 -33.09
C ASN A 559 -5.89 8.25 -32.26
N LEU A 560 -5.16 8.78 -31.28
CA LEU A 560 -5.64 9.90 -30.48
C LEU A 560 -4.78 11.12 -30.73
N SER A 561 -5.48 12.21 -31.03
CA SER A 561 -4.99 13.37 -31.74
C SER A 561 -4.44 14.46 -30.82
N GLN A 562 -4.14 15.60 -31.43
CA GLN A 562 -3.83 16.87 -30.78
C GLN A 562 -4.83 17.27 -29.67
N GLU A 563 -6.07 16.79 -29.73
CA GLU A 563 -7.10 17.02 -28.70
C GLU A 563 -6.70 16.48 -27.32
N THR A 564 -6.03 15.32 -27.26
CA THR A 564 -5.52 14.76 -26.00
C THR A 564 -4.48 15.69 -25.37
N TRP A 565 -3.57 16.22 -26.19
CA TRP A 565 -2.61 17.21 -25.70
C TRP A 565 -3.28 18.50 -25.26
N ASP A 566 -4.20 19.05 -26.07
CA ASP A 566 -4.90 20.28 -25.74
C ASP A 566 -5.67 20.15 -24.42
N PHE A 567 -6.31 18.99 -24.21
CA PHE A 567 -6.95 18.63 -22.95
C PHE A 567 -5.96 18.64 -21.77
N VAL A 568 -4.89 17.85 -21.86
CA VAL A 568 -3.91 17.68 -20.78
C VAL A 568 -3.28 19.03 -20.41
N ILE A 569 -2.93 19.83 -21.42
CA ILE A 569 -2.33 21.15 -21.23
C ILE A 569 -3.32 22.15 -20.62
N ALA A 570 -4.58 22.13 -21.04
CA ALA A 570 -5.59 23.05 -20.51
C ALA A 570 -5.96 22.73 -19.06
N ASN A 571 -6.12 21.44 -18.73
CA ASN A 571 -6.80 21.00 -17.51
C ASN A 571 -5.89 20.36 -16.45
N CYS A 572 -4.79 19.71 -16.82
CA CYS A 572 -3.98 18.90 -15.89
C CYS A 572 -2.73 19.65 -15.41
N ARG A 573 -2.87 20.86 -14.87
CA ARG A 573 -1.71 21.70 -14.52
C ARG A 573 -0.89 21.16 -13.33
N CYS A 574 -1.50 20.38 -12.44
CA CYS A 574 -0.85 19.77 -11.26
C CYS A 574 -0.19 18.41 -11.56
N LEU A 575 -0.14 18.01 -12.84
CA LEU A 575 0.28 16.66 -13.22
C LEU A 575 1.75 16.39 -12.87
N ARG A 576 2.02 15.23 -12.26
CA ARG A 576 3.36 14.74 -11.92
C ARG A 576 3.75 13.50 -12.71
N VAL A 577 2.78 12.63 -13.00
CA VAL A 577 2.98 11.41 -13.81
C VAL A 577 2.04 11.47 -15.01
N LEU A 578 2.61 11.39 -16.21
CA LEU A 578 1.89 11.26 -17.47
C LEU A 578 2.41 10.04 -18.23
N LYS A 579 1.56 9.04 -18.42
CA LYS A 579 1.87 7.86 -19.24
C LYS A 579 0.89 7.77 -20.41
N LEU A 580 1.41 8.05 -21.60
CA LEU A 580 0.68 8.08 -22.87
C LEU A 580 1.40 7.20 -23.91
N ASN A 581 1.88 6.04 -23.48
CA ASN A 581 2.55 5.09 -24.37
C ASN A 581 1.56 4.53 -25.40
N GLY A 582 2.01 4.28 -26.64
CA GLY A 582 1.22 3.56 -27.66
C GLY A 582 0.02 4.29 -28.26
N LEU A 583 -0.04 5.63 -28.24
CA LEU A 583 -1.19 6.41 -28.73
C LEU A 583 -1.04 6.93 -30.17
N ASP A 584 -0.01 6.44 -30.86
CA ASP A 584 0.33 6.81 -32.23
C ASP A 584 0.54 8.32 -32.44
N PHE A 585 1.18 8.97 -31.46
CA PHE A 585 1.49 10.39 -31.60
C PHE A 585 2.53 10.65 -32.70
N GLU A 586 2.23 11.60 -33.59
CA GLU A 586 3.22 12.13 -34.53
C GLU A 586 4.02 13.30 -33.94
N ASN A 587 3.35 14.14 -33.14
CA ASN A 587 3.90 15.39 -32.61
C ASN A 587 3.51 15.58 -31.14
N ILE A 588 4.41 16.20 -30.40
CA ILE A 588 4.18 16.60 -29.00
C ILE A 588 3.84 18.09 -28.97
N SER A 589 2.83 18.48 -28.17
CA SER A 589 2.41 19.87 -28.09
C SER A 589 3.55 20.81 -27.70
N PRO A 590 3.79 21.90 -28.45
CA PRO A 590 4.77 22.93 -28.07
C PRO A 590 4.45 23.58 -26.71
N SER A 591 3.23 23.44 -26.22
CA SER A 591 2.80 23.95 -24.91
C SER A 591 3.09 23.02 -23.72
N ILE A 592 3.77 21.88 -23.92
CA ILE A 592 4.07 20.92 -22.84
C ILE A 592 4.76 21.53 -21.61
N TYR A 593 5.52 22.61 -21.79
CA TYR A 593 6.16 23.37 -20.71
C TYR A 593 5.19 23.95 -19.67
N LYS A 594 3.89 24.03 -19.98
CA LYS A 594 2.84 24.47 -19.04
C LYS A 594 2.61 23.44 -17.93
N LEU A 595 2.96 22.17 -18.15
CA LEU A 595 2.95 21.09 -17.14
C LEU A 595 4.17 21.18 -16.23
N LYS A 596 4.30 22.30 -15.52
CA LYS A 596 5.50 22.62 -14.73
C LYS A 596 5.79 21.64 -13.60
N HIS A 597 4.79 20.91 -13.09
CA HIS A 597 4.97 19.92 -12.03
C HIS A 597 5.32 18.52 -12.53
N LEU A 598 5.39 18.32 -13.85
CA LEU A 598 5.60 17.00 -14.44
C LEU A 598 6.97 16.45 -14.04
N ARG A 599 6.98 15.24 -13.47
CA ARG A 599 8.18 14.54 -13.00
C ARG A 599 8.44 13.23 -13.73
N TYR A 600 7.41 12.64 -14.31
CA TYR A 600 7.50 11.42 -15.11
C TYR A 600 6.70 11.59 -16.38
N LEU A 601 7.33 11.36 -17.54
CA LEU A 601 6.70 11.35 -18.85
C LEU A 601 7.06 10.07 -19.58
N ASP A 602 6.05 9.30 -19.98
CA ASP A 602 6.23 8.10 -20.79
C ASP A 602 5.47 8.25 -22.11
N LEU A 603 6.25 8.28 -23.18
CA LEU A 603 5.82 8.34 -24.57
C LEU A 603 6.30 7.13 -25.35
N SER A 604 6.69 6.05 -24.67
CA SER A 604 7.14 4.82 -25.31
C SER A 604 6.09 4.27 -26.29
N TRP A 605 6.51 3.46 -27.25
CA TRP A 605 5.64 2.84 -28.25
C TRP A 605 4.87 3.86 -29.12
N ASN A 606 5.40 5.07 -29.32
CA ASN A 606 4.87 6.02 -30.30
C ASN A 606 5.85 6.13 -31.47
N PRO A 607 5.82 5.18 -32.43
CA PRO A 607 6.84 5.05 -33.47
C PRO A 607 6.83 6.22 -34.47
N HIS A 608 5.81 7.08 -34.45
CA HIS A 608 5.66 8.20 -35.38
C HIS A 608 6.20 9.53 -34.85
N ILE A 609 6.63 9.60 -33.59
CA ILE A 609 7.29 10.79 -33.05
C ILE A 609 8.64 10.99 -33.74
N LYS A 610 8.77 12.09 -34.48
CA LYS A 610 10.03 12.43 -35.19
C LYS A 610 10.94 13.34 -34.38
N ASN A 611 10.36 14.34 -33.73
CA ASN A 611 11.09 15.42 -33.06
C ASN A 611 10.37 15.89 -31.80
N PHE A 612 11.16 16.33 -30.81
CA PHE A 612 10.64 16.96 -29.60
C PHE A 612 10.57 18.49 -29.72
N PRO A 613 9.53 19.14 -29.17
CA PRO A 613 9.51 20.59 -29.08
C PRO A 613 10.59 21.07 -28.12
N LYS A 614 11.34 22.11 -28.50
CA LYS A 614 12.38 22.75 -27.65
C LYS A 614 11.85 23.20 -26.27
N SER A 615 10.54 23.32 -26.12
CA SER A 615 9.88 23.70 -24.87
C SER A 615 9.90 22.61 -23.81
N ILE A 616 10.11 21.32 -24.15
CA ILE A 616 10.20 20.25 -23.15
C ILE A 616 11.33 20.50 -22.14
N CYS A 617 12.44 21.11 -22.58
CA CYS A 617 13.57 21.53 -21.74
C CYS A 617 13.23 22.61 -20.69
N LYS A 618 11.99 23.11 -20.65
CA LYS A 618 11.49 24.06 -19.64
C LYS A 618 10.78 23.36 -18.47
N ILE A 619 10.61 22.04 -18.52
CA ILE A 619 9.98 21.21 -17.48
C ILE A 619 11.08 20.75 -16.50
N GLN A 620 11.53 21.67 -15.65
CA GLN A 620 12.71 21.44 -14.80
C GLN A 620 12.52 20.38 -13.73
N ASN A 621 11.28 20.02 -13.40
CA ASN A 621 10.97 18.97 -12.42
C ASN A 621 10.98 17.56 -13.03
N LEU A 622 11.20 17.41 -14.34
CA LEU A 622 11.18 16.12 -15.01
C LEU A 622 12.33 15.25 -14.49
N LYS A 623 12.00 14.07 -13.94
CA LYS A 623 12.92 13.08 -13.37
C LYS A 623 13.07 11.83 -14.24
N ALA A 624 12.04 11.47 -14.99
CA ALA A 624 12.05 10.33 -15.90
C ALA A 624 11.36 10.70 -17.22
N LEU A 625 11.99 10.34 -18.35
CA LEU A 625 11.46 10.50 -19.69
C LEU A 625 11.61 9.17 -20.43
N LYS A 626 10.55 8.37 -20.60
CA LYS A 626 10.63 7.09 -21.32
C LYS A 626 10.28 7.25 -22.79
N LEU A 627 11.17 6.76 -23.66
CA LEU A 627 11.07 6.87 -25.12
C LEU A 627 11.24 5.53 -25.86
N ASP A 628 11.18 4.41 -25.14
CA ASP A 628 11.35 3.07 -25.71
C ASP A 628 10.43 2.86 -26.93
N TRP A 629 10.95 2.24 -28.00
CA TRP A 629 10.17 1.95 -29.22
C TRP A 629 9.57 3.20 -29.93
N CYS A 630 10.27 4.34 -29.85
CA CYS A 630 10.02 5.52 -30.68
C CYS A 630 10.88 5.50 -31.97
N ASP A 631 10.62 4.54 -32.88
CA ASP A 631 11.56 4.17 -33.95
C ASP A 631 11.91 5.28 -34.96
N ARG A 632 11.05 6.30 -35.13
CA ARG A 632 11.30 7.43 -36.05
C ARG A 632 11.91 8.65 -35.37
N LEU A 633 12.22 8.59 -34.08
CA LEU A 633 12.82 9.69 -33.34
C LEU A 633 14.23 9.99 -33.87
N GLN A 634 14.43 11.19 -34.43
CA GLN A 634 15.69 11.56 -35.10
C GLN A 634 16.71 12.18 -34.14
N GLU A 635 16.26 13.11 -33.28
CA GLU A 635 17.12 13.80 -32.33
C GLU A 635 16.41 14.03 -30.99
N LEU A 636 17.17 13.97 -29.90
CA LEU A 636 16.75 14.48 -28.60
C LEU A 636 16.79 16.01 -28.61
N PRO A 637 16.01 16.69 -27.73
CA PRO A 637 16.05 18.15 -27.63
C PRO A 637 17.47 18.68 -27.40
N LYS A 638 17.96 19.60 -28.25
CA LYS A 638 19.32 20.19 -28.18
C LYS A 638 19.71 20.86 -26.85
N LYS A 639 18.77 21.00 -25.91
CA LYS A 639 19.00 21.58 -24.58
C LYS A 639 18.54 20.65 -23.45
N ILE A 640 18.62 19.34 -23.67
CA ILE A 640 18.19 18.33 -22.70
C ILE A 640 18.97 18.44 -21.39
N GLU A 641 20.21 18.96 -21.42
CA GLU A 641 21.04 19.24 -20.25
C GLU A 641 20.42 20.27 -19.29
N ARG A 642 19.41 21.02 -19.73
CA ARG A 642 18.62 21.91 -18.85
C ARG A 642 17.65 21.17 -17.94
N LEU A 643 17.37 19.90 -18.21
CA LEU A 643 16.56 19.03 -17.36
C LEU A 643 17.43 18.50 -16.21
N VAL A 644 17.89 19.39 -15.34
CA VAL A 644 18.88 19.07 -14.29
C VAL A 644 18.41 18.05 -13.26
N ASN A 645 17.10 17.78 -13.18
CA ASN A 645 16.52 16.76 -12.31
C ASN A 645 16.29 15.42 -13.02
N LEU A 646 16.59 15.31 -14.32
CA LEU A 646 16.40 14.08 -15.09
C LEU A 646 17.39 13.02 -14.62
N THR A 647 16.88 11.87 -14.23
CA THR A 647 17.66 10.74 -13.69
C THR A 647 17.46 9.45 -14.48
N HIS A 648 16.42 9.39 -15.33
CA HIS A 648 16.14 8.26 -16.21
C HIS A 648 15.68 8.79 -17.57
N LEU A 649 16.24 8.26 -18.65
CA LEU A 649 15.92 8.57 -20.04
C LEU A 649 15.80 7.26 -20.82
#